data_AF-A0A1H6KCX3-F1
#
_entry.id   AF-A0A1H6KCX3-F1
#
_cell.length_a   1.000
_cell.length_b   1.000
_cell.length_c   1.000
_cell.angle_alpha   90.00
_cell.angle_beta   90.00
_cell.angle_gamma   90.00
#
_symmetry.space_group_name_H-M   'P 1'
#
loop_
_entity.id
_entity.type
_entity.pdbx_description
1 polymer ?
#
loop_
_entity_poly.entity_id
_entity_poly.type
_entity_poly.pdbx_seq_one_letter_code
_entity_poly.pdbx_strand_id
1 'polypeptide(L)'
;MTAATTTKANKKKGMFSLRFKSKFSEDMKLFITNLVFQLLCLPVVVGVFLREMYIENNKIVGDDSVLGLFIMIAAIALCLSIAMGIVIPMMNFRYLYNKSLVDMNYSLPLNNRQRFFADFFAGLATYMLPVCIGVIIAGAELLIGSCFIEIKELSELICTAIQLGSIVAAGMLILYTLSVFAITFAGSTFEAIFSIAAVNIMIPTFIYFTWMNIVNAAHFGLNGNSITRNYTFFTTSPIGVFGYIMYADDKGIFVGRGDSSSFTDTLVNSMYLNFMVRILLFMAVLVAVTFLLYKHRKAEDVSKPYVYKAFYYIIMSVGVYCVFSMINMMNISGGSIAAIIISGILWFVMEVIRRRGFKRFWTAVVSFAAASAAVMCIIKVIDLTDGLGRAKVIPSESSVTDVEIDIWGDSDALRENRTFHDKKLIKDVMKLNKELVDRHFDPDKYEYEMSGLNVSNYWEDVAAASTIGNSKDPMYRFDEITIRMTYYTRSGSSIIRQYTIPSEMLTELYCDMYTSEEYAKQVSGEIFRNSLRTDKKENDYDVKLEDAGYCIFNLRDKLGASTSRWFSVEEGRELTEALRKDMASMSVEELKNSEFYCELEGQTINSACVNTVKFFEDHNVKYKKTSEELAEEIDTYSNYLMITRNIEYVFPIVLIKGANYENYYDLYTDNDANYVKNYLGKYYKLDSILSLNTRRRSGSMGYNDKHIEIEDKKAIEALFDIAVPVITGEKVLAEIGYNDVALYIKDEPGNSEIIENAINAMKIYTNSGEYSSDYIEFR
;
A
#
# COMPACT_ATOMS: atom_id res chain seq x y z
N MET A 1 -66.40 -9.88 47.73
CA MET A 1 -66.32 -8.53 47.11
C MET A 1 -64.90 -8.01 47.35
N THR A 2 -64.03 -7.71 46.39
CA THR A 2 -64.11 -7.72 44.93
C THR A 2 -62.67 -7.88 44.40
N ALA A 3 -62.29 -9.11 44.09
CA ALA A 3 -61.08 -9.45 43.32
C ALA A 3 -61.45 -9.42 41.83
N ALA A 4 -61.38 -8.26 41.17
CA ALA A 4 -61.68 -8.19 39.74
C ALA A 4 -61.12 -6.98 38.95
N THR A 5 -60.46 -6.00 39.57
CA THR A 5 -60.25 -4.70 38.88
C THR A 5 -58.82 -4.33 38.49
N THR A 6 -57.81 -5.15 38.77
CA THR A 6 -56.39 -4.84 38.42
C THR A 6 -55.84 -5.59 37.20
N THR A 7 -56.61 -6.49 36.58
CA THR A 7 -56.09 -7.41 35.53
C THR A 7 -56.37 -7.02 34.07
N LYS A 8 -57.03 -5.88 33.80
CA LYS A 8 -57.37 -5.47 32.41
C LYS A 8 -56.50 -4.37 31.80
N ALA A 9 -55.82 -3.52 32.57
CA ALA A 9 -55.06 -2.39 32.02
C ALA A 9 -53.63 -2.75 31.52
N ASN A 10 -53.01 -3.82 32.04
CA ASN A 10 -51.64 -4.21 31.67
C ASN A 10 -51.55 -5.25 30.53
N LYS A 11 -52.67 -5.67 29.94
CA LYS A 11 -52.71 -6.74 28.93
C LYS A 11 -52.22 -6.33 27.52
N LYS A 12 -51.79 -5.08 27.30
CA LYS A 12 -51.41 -4.56 25.97
C LYS A 12 -49.94 -4.22 25.74
N LYS A 13 -49.06 -4.24 26.76
CA LYS A 13 -47.61 -4.02 26.56
C LYS A 13 -46.89 -5.36 26.56
N GLY A 14 -46.31 -5.77 25.43
CA GLY A 14 -45.53 -6.99 25.33
C GLY A 14 -44.36 -6.97 26.33
N MET A 15 -44.10 -8.10 27.00
CA MET A 15 -43.09 -8.23 28.05
C MET A 15 -41.69 -7.75 27.64
N PHE A 16 -41.36 -7.87 26.34
CA PHE A 16 -40.16 -7.28 25.72
C PHE A 16 -40.09 -5.75 25.90
N SER A 17 -41.16 -5.04 25.57
CA SER A 17 -41.20 -3.57 25.63
C SER A 17 -41.09 -3.03 27.06
N LEU A 18 -41.64 -3.77 28.03
CA LEU A 18 -41.53 -3.44 29.45
C LEU A 18 -40.09 -3.61 29.93
N ARG A 19 -39.45 -4.74 29.58
CA ARG A 19 -38.05 -4.99 29.92
C ARG A 19 -37.10 -3.98 29.27
N PHE A 20 -37.27 -3.71 27.98
CA PHE A 20 -36.48 -2.71 27.26
C PHE A 20 -36.55 -1.33 27.93
N LYS A 21 -37.76 -0.83 28.24
CA LYS A 21 -37.93 0.48 28.88
C LYS A 21 -37.35 0.53 30.29
N SER A 22 -37.56 -0.53 31.08
CA SER A 22 -36.97 -0.65 32.41
C SER A 22 -35.46 -0.57 32.32
N LYS A 23 -34.86 -1.33 31.40
CA LYS A 23 -33.41 -1.44 31.30
C LYS A 23 -32.76 -0.17 30.78
N PHE A 24 -33.37 0.45 29.77
CA PHE A 24 -32.94 1.77 29.28
C PHE A 24 -33.03 2.84 30.38
N SER A 25 -34.07 2.81 31.22
CA SER A 25 -34.20 3.75 32.34
C SER A 25 -33.15 3.51 33.43
N GLU A 26 -32.75 2.27 33.69
CA GLU A 26 -31.64 1.95 34.61
C GLU A 26 -30.31 2.52 34.11
N ASP A 27 -30.08 2.45 32.80
CA ASP A 27 -28.83 2.88 32.16
C ASP A 27 -28.84 4.37 31.75
N MET A 28 -29.86 5.14 32.16
CA MET A 28 -30.04 6.55 31.77
C MET A 28 -28.83 7.43 32.10
N LYS A 29 -28.13 7.16 33.21
CA LYS A 29 -26.90 7.90 33.56
C LYS A 29 -25.81 7.70 32.51
N LEU A 30 -25.62 6.46 32.04
CA LEU A 30 -24.64 6.15 31.00
C LEU A 30 -25.04 6.76 29.66
N PHE A 31 -26.34 6.79 29.34
CA PHE A 31 -26.86 7.50 28.17
C PHE A 31 -26.50 8.99 28.21
N ILE A 32 -26.78 9.68 29.33
CA ILE A 32 -26.47 11.11 29.49
C ILE A 32 -24.97 11.35 29.42
N THR A 33 -24.15 10.54 30.10
CA THR A 33 -22.69 10.66 30.02
C THR A 33 -22.18 10.52 28.59
N ASN A 34 -22.65 9.51 27.85
CA ASN A 34 -22.25 9.31 26.46
C ASN A 34 -22.75 10.44 25.55
N LEU A 35 -23.94 11.01 25.83
CA LEU A 35 -24.47 12.17 25.13
C LEU A 35 -23.58 13.40 25.35
N VAL A 36 -23.12 13.66 26.58
CA VAL A 36 -22.18 14.74 26.86
C VAL A 36 -20.89 14.56 26.06
N PHE A 37 -20.33 13.33 26.00
CA PHE A 37 -19.14 13.07 25.18
C PHE A 37 -19.39 13.33 23.69
N GLN A 38 -20.54 12.91 23.16
CA GLN A 38 -20.89 13.15 21.75
C GLN A 38 -21.09 14.64 21.43
N LEU A 39 -21.65 15.41 22.36
CA LEU A 39 -21.82 16.86 22.24
C LEU A 39 -20.51 17.64 22.37
N LEU A 40 -19.53 17.12 23.12
CA LEU A 40 -18.18 17.69 23.20
C LEU A 40 -17.28 17.28 22.02
N CYS A 41 -17.69 16.27 21.25
CA CYS A 41 -16.96 15.78 20.09
C CYS A 41 -17.50 16.40 18.80
N LEU A 42 -18.68 15.97 18.33
CA LEU A 42 -19.13 16.22 16.96
C LEU A 42 -19.44 17.71 16.70
N PRO A 43 -20.23 18.41 17.55
CA PRO A 43 -20.46 19.85 17.39
C PRO A 43 -19.16 20.67 17.46
N VAL A 44 -18.28 20.34 18.42
CA VAL A 44 -17.01 21.07 18.59
C VAL A 44 -16.12 20.95 17.35
N VAL A 45 -16.03 19.78 16.72
CA VAL A 45 -15.29 19.58 15.47
C VAL A 45 -15.89 20.40 14.33
N VAL A 46 -17.21 20.45 14.21
CA VAL A 46 -17.89 21.27 13.18
C VAL A 46 -17.66 22.77 13.43
N GLY A 47 -17.78 23.23 14.68
CA GLY A 47 -17.52 24.63 15.03
C GLY A 47 -16.08 25.05 14.76
N VAL A 48 -15.11 24.17 15.04
CA VAL A 48 -13.70 24.36 14.68
C VAL A 48 -13.54 24.45 13.16
N PHE A 49 -14.13 23.53 12.41
CA PHE A 49 -14.09 23.54 10.94
C PHE A 49 -14.68 24.83 10.35
N LEU A 50 -15.85 25.25 10.82
CA LEU A 50 -16.49 26.50 10.37
C LEU A 50 -15.60 27.72 10.67
N ARG A 51 -14.94 27.76 11.84
CA ARG A 51 -14.01 28.84 12.16
C ARG A 51 -12.84 28.89 11.17
N GLU A 52 -12.23 27.75 10.86
CA GLU A 52 -11.11 27.69 9.90
C GLU A 52 -11.53 28.19 8.52
N MET A 53 -12.69 27.74 8.02
CA MET A 53 -13.26 28.25 6.76
C MET A 53 -13.52 29.76 6.80
N TYR A 54 -14.00 30.29 7.93
CA TYR A 54 -14.19 31.74 8.09
C TYR A 54 -12.87 32.51 8.04
N ILE A 55 -11.82 32.01 8.69
CA ILE A 55 -10.49 32.63 8.70
C ILE A 55 -9.88 32.62 7.29
N GLU A 56 -9.98 31.49 6.60
CA GLU A 56 -9.49 31.32 5.23
C GLU A 56 -10.20 32.28 4.26
N ASN A 57 -11.53 32.31 4.28
CA ASN A 57 -12.33 33.21 3.44
C ASN A 57 -12.01 34.69 3.66
N ASN A 58 -11.70 35.07 4.89
CA ASN A 58 -11.39 36.45 5.26
C ASN A 58 -9.89 36.78 5.31
N LYS A 59 -9.01 35.82 4.99
CA LYS A 59 -7.54 35.96 5.01
C LYS A 59 -6.98 36.52 6.31
N ILE A 60 -7.54 36.10 7.45
CA ILE A 60 -7.12 36.55 8.77
C ILE A 60 -5.93 35.69 9.23
N VAL A 61 -4.92 36.29 9.86
CA VAL A 61 -3.84 35.51 10.51
C VAL A 61 -4.39 34.97 11.84
N GLY A 62 -4.59 33.65 11.91
CA GLY A 62 -5.11 32.96 13.09
C GLY A 62 -4.05 32.76 14.18
N ASP A 63 -4.51 32.71 15.44
CA ASP A 63 -3.75 32.11 16.55
C ASP A 63 -4.14 30.64 16.67
N ASP A 64 -3.20 29.74 16.32
CA ASP A 64 -3.43 28.30 16.24
C ASP A 64 -3.42 27.60 17.61
N SER A 65 -2.95 28.29 18.67
CA SER A 65 -2.73 27.66 19.98
C SER A 65 -4.03 27.22 20.68
N VAL A 66 -5.11 27.98 20.50
CA VAL A 66 -6.43 27.68 21.10
C VAL A 66 -7.18 26.60 20.30
N LEU A 67 -6.95 26.52 18.98
CA LEU A 67 -7.58 25.54 18.10
C LEU A 67 -7.18 24.11 18.47
N GLY A 68 -5.87 23.89 18.70
CA GLY A 68 -5.35 22.60 19.10
C GLY A 68 -5.98 22.05 20.39
N LEU A 69 -6.33 22.93 21.34
CA LEU A 69 -7.00 22.53 22.58
C LEU A 69 -8.42 22.01 22.32
N PHE A 70 -9.21 22.67 21.47
CA PHE A 70 -10.57 22.21 21.13
C PHE A 70 -10.57 20.89 20.37
N ILE A 71 -9.65 20.73 19.40
CA ILE A 71 -9.47 19.46 18.67
C ILE A 71 -9.07 18.35 19.65
N MET A 72 -8.14 18.61 20.57
CA MET A 72 -7.73 17.64 21.58
C MET A 72 -8.89 17.24 22.51
N ILE A 73 -9.69 18.20 22.97
CA ILE A 73 -10.89 17.92 23.79
C ILE A 73 -11.87 17.03 23.03
N ALA A 74 -12.14 17.36 21.76
CA ALA A 74 -13.04 16.58 20.92
C ALA A 74 -12.52 15.14 20.69
N ALA A 75 -11.22 14.99 20.43
CA ALA A 75 -10.58 13.69 20.27
C ALA A 75 -10.67 12.83 21.56
N ILE A 76 -10.42 13.42 22.73
CA ILE A 76 -10.57 12.74 24.03
C ILE A 76 -12.03 12.32 24.24
N ALA A 77 -12.99 13.22 23.96
CA ALA A 77 -14.41 12.93 24.09
C ALA A 77 -14.85 11.79 23.15
N LEU A 78 -14.33 11.75 21.92
CA LEU A 78 -14.55 10.65 20.98
C LEU A 78 -14.04 9.32 21.54
N CYS A 79 -12.79 9.29 22.03
CA CYS A 79 -12.18 8.10 22.63
C CYS A 79 -12.99 7.58 23.83
N LEU A 80 -13.43 8.48 24.71
CA LEU A 80 -14.28 8.13 25.86
C LEU A 80 -15.64 7.61 25.41
N SER A 81 -16.23 8.21 24.37
CA SER A 81 -17.49 7.72 23.81
C SER A 81 -17.31 6.33 23.21
N ILE A 82 -16.26 6.07 22.43
CA ILE A 82 -15.96 4.73 21.90
C ILE A 82 -15.80 3.73 23.06
N ALA A 83 -15.08 4.09 24.13
CA ALA A 83 -14.90 3.24 25.31
C ALA A 83 -16.21 2.88 26.03
N MET A 84 -17.29 3.69 25.90
CA MET A 84 -18.61 3.33 26.42
C MET A 84 -19.18 2.06 25.77
N GLY A 85 -18.69 1.68 24.58
CA GLY A 85 -18.99 0.41 23.92
C GLY A 85 -18.54 -0.82 24.71
N ILE A 86 -17.66 -0.65 25.71
CA ILE A 86 -17.27 -1.69 26.67
C ILE A 86 -18.08 -1.56 27.96
N VAL A 87 -18.17 -0.34 28.50
CA VAL A 87 -18.79 -0.06 29.81
C VAL A 87 -20.29 -0.39 29.82
N ILE A 88 -21.03 -0.01 28.76
CA ILE A 88 -22.48 -0.21 28.68
C ILE A 88 -22.84 -1.70 28.66
N PRO A 89 -22.24 -2.56 27.79
CA PRO A 89 -22.45 -4.00 27.87
C PRO A 89 -22.19 -4.60 29.25
N MET A 90 -21.11 -4.20 29.92
CA MET A 90 -20.81 -4.71 31.27
C MET A 90 -21.95 -4.39 32.23
N MET A 91 -22.41 -3.15 32.26
CA MET A 91 -23.46 -2.74 33.18
C MET A 91 -24.81 -3.40 32.86
N ASN A 92 -25.13 -3.53 31.57
CA ASN A 92 -26.40 -4.06 31.12
C ASN A 92 -26.51 -5.58 31.34
N PHE A 93 -25.45 -6.32 31.02
CA PHE A 93 -25.35 -7.78 31.22
C PHE A 93 -24.72 -8.19 32.55
N ARG A 94 -24.66 -7.28 33.54
CA ARG A 94 -24.01 -7.50 34.85
C ARG A 94 -24.49 -8.75 35.59
N TYR A 95 -25.76 -9.13 35.39
CA TYR A 95 -26.34 -10.33 36.00
C TYR A 95 -25.71 -11.64 35.51
N LEU A 96 -24.95 -11.63 34.40
CA LEU A 96 -24.24 -12.81 33.93
C LEU A 96 -23.04 -13.15 34.83
N TYR A 97 -22.40 -12.17 35.45
CA TYR A 97 -21.18 -12.40 36.22
C TYR A 97 -21.27 -11.93 37.69
N ASN A 98 -22.44 -11.43 38.11
CA ASN A 98 -22.70 -11.03 39.49
C ASN A 98 -23.84 -11.86 40.10
N LYS A 99 -23.49 -12.72 41.06
CA LYS A 99 -24.41 -13.68 41.68
C LYS A 99 -25.62 -13.01 42.34
N SER A 100 -25.46 -11.82 42.95
CA SER A 100 -26.57 -11.14 43.64
C SER A 100 -27.70 -10.69 42.71
N LEU A 101 -27.42 -10.56 41.41
CA LEU A 101 -28.39 -10.08 40.41
C LEU A 101 -29.01 -11.21 39.58
N VAL A 102 -28.48 -12.44 39.68
CA VAL A 102 -28.93 -13.59 38.87
C VAL A 102 -30.35 -13.97 39.24
N ASP A 103 -30.60 -14.25 40.52
CA ASP A 103 -31.87 -14.78 41.00
C ASP A 103 -33.03 -13.79 40.74
N MET A 104 -32.73 -12.48 40.83
CA MET A 104 -33.69 -11.43 40.51
C MET A 104 -34.00 -11.35 39.01
N ASN A 105 -33.00 -11.49 38.13
CA ASN A 105 -33.24 -11.40 36.69
C ASN A 105 -33.82 -12.69 36.09
N TYR A 106 -33.45 -13.85 36.62
CA TYR A 106 -33.93 -15.15 36.14
C TYR A 106 -35.33 -15.51 36.63
N SER A 107 -35.80 -14.91 37.74
CA SER A 107 -37.18 -15.08 38.25
C SER A 107 -38.23 -14.29 37.47
N LEU A 108 -37.82 -13.33 36.62
CA LEU A 108 -38.75 -12.61 35.75
C LEU A 108 -39.38 -13.57 34.73
N PRO A 109 -40.72 -13.49 34.47
CA PRO A 109 -41.43 -14.35 33.52
C PRO A 109 -41.13 -13.92 32.07
N LEU A 110 -39.86 -14.03 31.68
CA LEU A 110 -39.31 -13.69 30.37
C LEU A 110 -38.65 -14.93 29.78
N ASN A 111 -38.91 -15.19 28.50
CA ASN A 111 -38.17 -16.22 27.78
C ASN A 111 -36.77 -15.70 27.39
N ASN A 112 -35.79 -16.59 27.19
CA ASN A 112 -34.40 -16.24 26.90
C ASN A 112 -34.26 -15.28 25.70
N ARG A 113 -35.08 -15.47 24.65
CA ARG A 113 -35.15 -14.55 23.49
C ARG A 113 -35.56 -13.14 23.90
N GLN A 114 -36.63 -13.00 24.68
CA GLN A 114 -37.13 -11.69 25.08
C GLN A 114 -36.13 -10.99 25.99
N ARG A 115 -35.49 -11.71 26.91
CA ARG A 115 -34.50 -11.16 27.82
C ARG A 115 -33.25 -10.68 27.08
N PHE A 116 -32.64 -11.55 26.28
CA PHE A 116 -31.42 -11.22 25.53
C PHE A 116 -31.62 -10.03 24.60
N PHE A 117 -32.63 -10.07 23.72
CA PHE A 117 -32.82 -9.00 22.76
C PHE A 117 -33.29 -7.69 23.42
N ALA A 118 -34.09 -7.74 24.49
CA ALA A 118 -34.50 -6.52 25.19
C ALA A 118 -33.30 -5.84 25.85
N ASP A 119 -32.45 -6.61 26.52
CA ASP A 119 -31.23 -6.10 27.16
C ASP A 119 -30.23 -5.61 26.09
N PHE A 120 -30.00 -6.39 25.03
CA PHE A 120 -29.11 -6.02 23.91
C PHE A 120 -29.53 -4.72 23.24
N PHE A 121 -30.79 -4.60 22.80
CA PHE A 121 -31.25 -3.38 22.14
C PHE A 121 -31.32 -2.19 23.10
N ALA A 122 -31.63 -2.40 24.38
CA ALA A 122 -31.62 -1.32 25.37
C ALA A 122 -30.21 -0.75 25.54
N GLY A 123 -29.19 -1.61 25.65
CA GLY A 123 -27.80 -1.16 25.75
C GLY A 123 -27.30 -0.54 24.46
N LEU A 124 -27.68 -1.11 23.31
CA LEU A 124 -27.38 -0.53 22.01
C LEU A 124 -28.00 0.86 21.85
N ALA A 125 -29.24 1.06 22.31
CA ALA A 125 -29.88 2.38 22.31
C ALA A 125 -29.17 3.36 23.25
N THR A 126 -28.80 2.94 24.46
CA THR A 126 -27.99 3.74 25.40
C THR A 126 -26.67 4.19 24.76
N TYR A 127 -26.10 3.36 23.88
CA TYR A 127 -24.81 3.62 23.25
C TYR A 127 -24.90 4.42 21.94
N MET A 128 -25.77 4.04 21.00
CA MET A 128 -25.82 4.60 19.64
C MET A 128 -26.74 5.82 19.52
N LEU A 129 -27.82 5.91 20.30
CA LEU A 129 -28.75 7.04 20.20
C LEU A 129 -28.08 8.38 20.53
N PRO A 130 -27.18 8.49 21.54
CA PRO A 130 -26.37 9.68 21.74
C PRO A 130 -25.55 10.12 20.52
N VAL A 131 -25.00 9.17 19.76
CA VAL A 131 -24.25 9.44 18.53
C VAL A 131 -25.18 10.04 17.48
N CYS A 132 -26.36 9.44 17.28
CA CYS A 132 -27.36 9.98 16.35
C CYS A 132 -27.77 11.41 16.72
N ILE A 133 -27.97 11.70 18.01
CA ILE A 133 -28.31 13.05 18.48
C ILE A 133 -27.14 14.02 18.21
N GLY A 134 -25.91 13.61 18.50
CA GLY A 134 -24.70 14.39 18.23
C GLY A 134 -24.54 14.72 16.73
N VAL A 135 -24.75 13.73 15.85
CA VAL A 135 -24.71 13.92 14.38
C VAL A 135 -25.79 14.89 13.91
N ILE A 136 -27.02 14.80 14.43
CA ILE A 136 -28.11 15.72 14.06
C ILE A 136 -27.75 17.16 14.47
N ILE A 137 -27.21 17.35 15.67
CA ILE A 137 -26.83 18.67 16.17
C ILE A 137 -25.65 19.23 15.37
N ALA A 138 -24.60 18.43 15.15
CA ALA A 138 -23.45 18.83 14.34
C ALA A 138 -23.84 19.16 12.89
N GLY A 139 -24.75 18.39 12.30
CA GLY A 139 -25.30 18.67 10.96
C GLY A 139 -26.12 19.96 10.94
N ALA A 140 -26.92 20.23 11.97
CA ALA A 140 -27.65 21.50 12.09
C ALA A 140 -26.69 22.70 12.22
N GLU A 141 -25.62 22.55 13.00
CA GLU A 141 -24.57 23.56 13.14
C GLU A 141 -23.87 23.83 11.81
N LEU A 142 -23.48 22.80 11.06
CA LEU A 142 -22.87 22.93 9.74
C LEU A 142 -23.79 23.67 8.76
N LEU A 143 -25.07 23.29 8.71
CA LEU A 143 -26.06 23.94 7.83
C LEU A 143 -26.28 25.41 8.18
N ILE A 144 -26.42 25.73 9.47
CA ILE A 144 -26.55 27.13 9.91
C ILE A 144 -25.27 27.91 9.59
N GLY A 145 -24.09 27.35 9.87
CA GLY A 145 -22.80 27.96 9.57
C GLY A 145 -22.60 28.25 8.10
N SER A 146 -23.03 27.33 7.22
CA SER A 146 -22.95 27.50 5.76
C SER A 146 -23.78 28.67 5.22
N CYS A 147 -24.79 29.15 5.96
CA CYS A 147 -25.53 30.37 5.58
C CYS A 147 -24.71 31.65 5.79
N PHE A 148 -23.69 31.62 6.64
CA PHE A 148 -22.87 32.77 7.01
C PHE A 148 -21.45 32.70 6.46
N ILE A 149 -20.97 31.50 6.14
CA ILE A 149 -19.61 31.23 5.68
C ILE A 149 -19.71 30.54 4.33
N GLU A 150 -19.03 31.09 3.31
CA GLU A 150 -18.99 30.48 2.00
C GLU A 150 -18.18 29.18 2.05
N ILE A 151 -18.84 28.05 1.77
CA ILE A 151 -18.21 26.73 1.72
C ILE A 151 -18.36 26.23 0.28
N LYS A 152 -17.28 26.34 -0.50
CA LYS A 152 -17.18 25.70 -1.81
C LYS A 152 -17.30 24.18 -1.56
N GLU A 153 -18.28 23.53 -2.19
CA GLU A 153 -18.50 22.05 -2.11
C GLU A 153 -19.16 21.51 -0.82
N LEU A 154 -20.07 22.25 -0.19
CA LEU A 154 -20.85 21.79 0.98
C LEU A 154 -21.50 20.40 0.79
N SER A 155 -22.00 20.08 -0.41
CA SER A 155 -22.62 18.79 -0.71
C SER A 155 -21.65 17.61 -0.62
N GLU A 156 -20.42 17.80 -1.09
CA GLU A 156 -19.38 16.77 -1.06
C GLU A 156 -18.91 16.54 0.37
N LEU A 157 -18.72 17.64 1.12
CA LEU A 157 -18.39 17.59 2.55
C LEU A 157 -19.44 16.79 3.34
N ILE A 158 -20.73 17.02 3.10
CA ILE A 158 -21.81 16.27 3.75
C ILE A 158 -21.75 14.79 3.37
N CYS A 159 -21.49 14.46 2.09
CA CYS A 159 -21.38 13.08 1.64
C CYS A 159 -20.22 12.35 2.32
N THR A 160 -19.03 12.96 2.34
CA THR A 160 -17.85 12.45 3.04
C THR A 160 -18.12 12.25 4.53
N ALA A 161 -18.73 13.24 5.19
CA ALA A 161 -19.06 13.16 6.62
C ALA A 161 -20.01 12.00 6.92
N ILE A 162 -21.00 11.75 6.06
CA ILE A 162 -21.91 10.61 6.19
C ILE A 162 -21.16 9.29 6.00
N GLN A 163 -20.29 9.17 4.99
CA GLN A 163 -19.50 7.97 4.75
C GLN A 163 -18.59 7.65 5.94
N LEU A 164 -17.75 8.62 6.37
CA LEU A 164 -16.85 8.45 7.51
C LEU A 164 -17.63 8.18 8.81
N GLY A 165 -18.69 8.94 9.07
CA GLY A 165 -19.55 8.76 10.23
C GLY A 165 -20.20 7.38 10.29
N SER A 166 -20.61 6.82 9.15
CA SER A 166 -21.18 5.48 9.08
C SER A 166 -20.15 4.36 9.33
N ILE A 167 -18.89 4.54 8.89
CA ILE A 167 -17.78 3.62 9.17
C ILE A 167 -17.46 3.62 10.66
N VAL A 168 -17.34 4.81 11.27
CA VAL A 168 -17.12 4.95 12.71
C VAL A 168 -18.27 4.33 13.50
N ALA A 169 -19.52 4.59 13.10
CA ALA A 169 -20.70 3.98 13.71
C ALA A 169 -20.66 2.44 13.60
N ALA A 170 -20.25 1.88 12.46
CA ALA A 170 -20.06 0.43 12.30
C ALA A 170 -18.97 -0.11 13.23
N GLY A 171 -17.86 0.62 13.40
CA GLY A 171 -16.80 0.33 14.37
C GLY A 171 -17.29 0.32 15.83
N MET A 172 -18.15 1.27 16.19
CA MET A 172 -18.80 1.30 17.50
C MET A 172 -19.75 0.10 17.68
N LEU A 173 -20.59 -0.21 16.68
CA LEU A 173 -21.52 -1.34 16.71
C LEU A 173 -20.81 -2.69 16.91
N ILE A 174 -19.70 -2.92 16.19
CA ILE A 174 -18.93 -4.16 16.34
C ILE A 174 -18.25 -4.23 17.70
N LEU A 175 -17.72 -3.12 18.25
CA LEU A 175 -17.16 -3.07 19.59
C LEU A 175 -18.19 -3.46 20.67
N TYR A 176 -19.40 -2.88 20.60
CA TYR A 176 -20.50 -3.23 21.50
C TYR A 176 -20.85 -4.71 21.40
N THR A 177 -20.98 -5.22 20.17
CA THR A 177 -21.37 -6.61 19.91
C THR A 177 -20.31 -7.61 20.40
N LEU A 178 -19.02 -7.35 20.12
CA LEU A 178 -17.90 -8.15 20.62
C LEU A 178 -17.81 -8.12 22.15
N SER A 179 -18.12 -6.99 22.77
CA SER A 179 -18.15 -6.87 24.23
C SER A 179 -19.27 -7.73 24.83
N VAL A 180 -20.48 -7.69 24.28
CA VAL A 180 -21.58 -8.58 24.71
C VAL A 180 -21.19 -10.05 24.49
N PHE A 181 -20.64 -10.38 23.32
CA PHE A 181 -20.13 -11.72 23.01
C PHE A 181 -19.14 -12.20 24.07
N ALA A 182 -18.11 -11.41 24.38
CA ALA A 182 -17.11 -11.74 25.38
C ALA A 182 -17.71 -11.97 26.78
N ILE A 183 -18.68 -11.14 27.21
CA ILE A 183 -19.35 -11.28 28.52
C ILE A 183 -20.12 -12.61 28.61
N THR A 184 -20.65 -13.14 27.51
CA THR A 184 -21.39 -14.41 27.55
C THR A 184 -20.55 -15.61 28.00
N PHE A 185 -19.22 -15.54 27.87
CA PHE A 185 -18.30 -16.59 28.30
C PHE A 185 -17.87 -16.49 29.77
N ALA A 186 -17.93 -15.29 30.36
CA ALA A 186 -17.42 -15.01 31.69
C ALA A 186 -18.50 -15.19 32.78
N GLY A 187 -18.13 -15.81 33.90
CA GLY A 187 -19.01 -15.95 35.07
C GLY A 187 -18.61 -15.08 36.26
N SER A 188 -17.51 -14.32 36.19
CA SER A 188 -17.13 -13.31 37.18
C SER A 188 -16.59 -12.03 36.53
N THR A 189 -16.59 -10.94 37.30
CA THR A 189 -16.29 -9.58 36.79
C THR A 189 -14.90 -9.48 36.16
N PHE A 190 -13.88 -10.05 36.80
CA PHE A 190 -12.51 -10.02 36.30
C PHE A 190 -12.40 -10.71 34.94
N GLU A 191 -12.95 -11.93 34.82
CA GLU A 191 -12.95 -12.70 33.58
C GLU A 191 -13.79 -12.03 32.49
N ALA A 192 -14.83 -11.28 32.84
CA ALA A 192 -15.61 -10.49 31.88
C ALA A 192 -14.75 -9.36 31.28
N ILE A 193 -14.09 -8.57 32.12
CA ILE A 193 -13.18 -7.49 31.69
C ILE A 193 -12.05 -8.07 30.82
N PHE A 194 -11.41 -9.14 31.30
CA PHE A 194 -10.34 -9.81 30.56
C PHE A 194 -10.84 -10.35 29.22
N SER A 195 -12.00 -10.99 29.17
CA SER A 195 -12.54 -11.56 27.93
C SER A 195 -12.83 -10.47 26.89
N ILE A 196 -13.34 -9.30 27.31
CA ILE A 196 -13.60 -8.18 26.40
C ILE A 196 -12.29 -7.68 25.79
N ALA A 197 -11.29 -7.43 26.64
CA ALA A 197 -9.97 -6.99 26.18
C ALA A 197 -9.32 -8.05 25.27
N ALA A 198 -9.33 -9.31 25.69
CA ALA A 198 -8.74 -10.42 24.94
C ALA A 198 -9.41 -10.60 23.58
N VAL A 199 -10.74 -10.60 23.48
CA VAL A 199 -11.43 -10.75 22.18
C VAL A 199 -11.11 -9.61 21.22
N ASN A 200 -11.15 -8.36 21.69
CA ASN A 200 -10.92 -7.19 20.84
C ASN A 200 -9.46 -7.04 20.39
N ILE A 201 -8.49 -7.55 21.17
CA ILE A 201 -7.06 -7.52 20.82
C ILE A 201 -6.66 -8.79 20.04
N MET A 202 -7.10 -9.97 20.48
CA MET A 202 -6.64 -11.26 19.94
C MET A 202 -7.19 -11.54 18.53
N ILE A 203 -8.42 -11.14 18.21
CA ILE A 203 -8.97 -11.34 16.85
C ILE A 203 -8.13 -10.62 15.78
N PRO A 204 -7.93 -9.28 15.86
CA PRO A 204 -7.14 -8.59 14.83
C PRO A 204 -5.68 -9.03 14.80
N THR A 205 -5.06 -9.24 15.97
CA THR A 205 -3.65 -9.70 16.02
C THR A 205 -3.49 -11.10 15.45
N PHE A 206 -4.42 -12.03 15.71
CA PHE A 206 -4.38 -13.37 15.12
C PHE A 206 -4.50 -13.34 13.60
N ILE A 207 -5.43 -12.53 13.06
CA ILE A 207 -5.60 -12.38 11.61
C ILE A 207 -4.33 -11.79 10.99
N TYR A 208 -3.81 -10.72 11.59
CA TYR A 208 -2.59 -10.05 11.14
C TYR A 208 -1.40 -11.02 11.12
N PHE A 209 -1.09 -11.67 12.24
CA PHE A 209 0.04 -12.60 12.33
C PHE A 209 -0.13 -13.84 11.46
N THR A 210 -1.34 -14.35 11.29
CA THR A 210 -1.57 -15.49 10.38
C THR A 210 -1.27 -15.15 8.95
N TRP A 211 -1.77 -14.00 8.50
CA TRP A 211 -1.54 -13.60 7.12
C TRP A 211 -0.09 -13.16 6.90
N MET A 212 0.56 -12.58 7.91
CA MET A 212 2.00 -12.31 7.88
C MET A 212 2.84 -13.59 7.82
N ASN A 213 2.54 -14.62 8.62
CA ASN A 213 3.21 -15.93 8.50
C ASN A 213 3.02 -16.53 7.10
N ILE A 214 1.82 -16.37 6.49
CA ILE A 214 1.57 -16.82 5.12
C ILE A 214 2.44 -16.05 4.12
N VAL A 215 2.53 -14.73 4.22
CA VAL A 215 3.35 -13.90 3.33
C VAL A 215 4.83 -14.22 3.50
N ASN A 216 5.32 -14.29 4.75
CA ASN A 216 6.71 -14.61 5.05
C ASN A 216 7.10 -16.01 4.55
N ALA A 217 6.22 -17.01 4.72
CA ALA A 217 6.45 -18.36 4.19
C ALA A 217 6.37 -18.43 2.66
N ALA A 218 5.62 -17.52 2.04
CA ALA A 218 5.54 -17.39 0.59
C ALA A 218 6.62 -16.43 0.10
N HIS A 219 7.89 -16.84 0.23
CA HIS A 219 9.10 -16.09 -0.12
C HIS A 219 9.18 -15.60 -1.57
N PHE A 220 8.26 -16.05 -2.44
CA PHE A 220 8.21 -15.67 -3.85
C PHE A 220 7.01 -14.77 -4.14
N GLY A 221 7.29 -13.46 -4.17
CA GLY A 221 6.45 -12.48 -4.83
C GLY A 221 5.23 -11.98 -4.07
N LEU A 222 4.90 -12.47 -2.87
CA LEU A 222 3.84 -11.87 -2.05
C LEU A 222 4.39 -10.70 -1.24
N ASN A 223 3.72 -9.55 -1.32
CA ASN A 223 4.09 -8.35 -0.56
C ASN A 223 3.29 -8.24 0.75
N GLY A 224 3.96 -7.85 1.84
CA GLY A 224 3.38 -7.72 3.19
C GLY A 224 2.21 -6.74 3.29
N ASN A 225 2.17 -5.72 2.43
CA ASN A 225 1.06 -4.76 2.37
C ASN A 225 -0.27 -5.41 1.94
N SER A 226 -0.25 -6.62 1.37
CA SER A 226 -1.47 -7.39 1.11
C SER A 226 -2.26 -7.68 2.39
N ILE A 227 -1.61 -7.63 3.56
CA ILE A 227 -2.23 -7.87 4.88
C ILE A 227 -3.18 -6.76 5.27
N THR A 228 -2.67 -5.53 5.22
CA THR A 228 -3.40 -4.34 5.65
C THR A 228 -4.42 -3.88 4.61
N ARG A 229 -4.55 -4.57 3.47
CA ARG A 229 -5.54 -4.31 2.42
C ARG A 229 -6.56 -5.45 2.23
N ASN A 230 -6.68 -6.36 3.21
CA ASN A 230 -7.65 -7.46 3.23
C ASN A 230 -8.87 -7.13 4.09
N TYR A 231 -10.08 -7.23 3.53
CA TYR A 231 -11.33 -6.97 4.25
C TYR A 231 -11.59 -7.84 5.47
N THR A 232 -11.04 -9.06 5.54
CA THR A 232 -11.20 -9.90 6.74
C THR A 232 -10.56 -9.24 7.96
N PHE A 233 -9.44 -8.52 7.77
CA PHE A 233 -8.84 -7.70 8.82
C PHE A 233 -9.76 -6.51 9.16
N PHE A 234 -10.24 -5.80 8.15
CA PHE A 234 -11.05 -4.59 8.33
C PHE A 234 -12.41 -4.80 9.02
N THR A 235 -13.05 -5.95 8.81
CA THR A 235 -14.48 -6.13 9.14
C THR A 235 -14.74 -6.90 10.43
N THR A 236 -13.70 -7.44 11.08
CA THR A 236 -13.85 -8.37 12.21
C THR A 236 -13.59 -7.75 13.59
N SER A 237 -13.07 -6.52 13.65
CA SER A 237 -12.76 -5.83 14.90
C SER A 237 -12.77 -4.29 14.75
N PRO A 238 -12.91 -3.53 15.85
CA PRO A 238 -12.82 -2.07 15.82
C PRO A 238 -11.45 -1.57 15.36
N ILE A 239 -10.37 -2.28 15.70
CA ILE A 239 -9.00 -1.99 15.23
C ILE A 239 -8.91 -2.18 13.71
N GLY A 240 -9.56 -3.22 13.18
CA GLY A 240 -9.71 -3.42 11.74
C GLY A 240 -10.44 -2.26 11.06
N VAL A 241 -11.53 -1.77 11.65
CA VAL A 241 -12.27 -0.60 11.13
C VAL A 241 -11.39 0.64 11.08
N PHE A 242 -10.58 0.87 12.11
CA PHE A 242 -9.61 1.95 12.11
C PHE A 242 -8.56 1.78 10.99
N GLY A 243 -8.06 0.56 10.78
CA GLY A 243 -7.19 0.23 9.65
C GLY A 243 -7.86 0.51 8.29
N TYR A 244 -9.16 0.26 8.16
CA TYR A 244 -9.92 0.60 6.94
C TYR A 244 -10.01 2.12 6.73
N ILE A 245 -10.23 2.90 7.78
CA ILE A 245 -10.23 4.38 7.70
C ILE A 245 -8.88 4.87 7.19
N MET A 246 -7.78 4.37 7.77
CA MET A 246 -6.42 4.75 7.33
C MET A 246 -6.15 4.36 5.87
N TYR A 247 -6.57 3.16 5.46
CA TYR A 247 -6.42 2.70 4.08
C TYR A 247 -7.29 3.49 3.09
N ALA A 248 -8.51 3.83 3.49
CA ALA A 248 -9.42 4.64 2.70
C ALA A 248 -8.91 6.08 2.55
N ASP A 249 -8.33 6.66 3.60
CA ASP A 249 -7.72 7.99 3.57
C ASP A 249 -6.50 8.06 2.63
N ASP A 250 -5.61 7.06 2.70
CA ASP A 250 -4.45 6.91 1.79
C ASP A 250 -4.87 6.89 0.31
N LYS A 251 -6.02 6.26 0.02
CA LYS A 251 -6.60 6.20 -1.33
C LYS A 251 -7.50 7.39 -1.68
N GLY A 252 -7.51 8.44 -0.86
CA GLY A 252 -8.26 9.67 -1.13
C GLY A 252 -9.78 9.51 -1.05
N ILE A 253 -10.30 8.51 -0.33
CA ILE A 253 -11.75 8.26 -0.22
C ILE A 253 -12.48 9.41 0.49
N PHE A 254 -11.82 10.06 1.46
CA PHE A 254 -12.45 11.07 2.30
C PHE A 254 -12.07 12.49 1.93
N VAL A 255 -10.88 12.70 1.39
CA VAL A 255 -10.47 14.00 0.89
C VAL A 255 -10.88 14.02 -0.57
N GLY A 256 -11.80 14.89 -0.95
CA GLY A 256 -12.02 15.28 -2.34
C GLY A 256 -10.78 16.00 -2.89
N ARG A 257 -9.61 15.35 -2.83
CA ARG A 257 -8.51 15.67 -3.72
C ARG A 257 -9.12 15.45 -5.10
N GLY A 258 -9.37 16.54 -5.82
CA GLY A 258 -9.86 16.55 -7.20
C GLY A 258 -8.89 15.89 -8.20
N ASP A 259 -8.06 14.97 -7.72
CA ASP A 259 -6.93 14.37 -8.41
C ASP A 259 -7.25 13.07 -9.11
N SER A 260 -8.48 12.60 -8.99
CA SER A 260 -8.80 11.26 -9.41
C SER A 260 -9.90 11.36 -10.46
N SER A 261 -9.53 11.01 -11.69
CA SER A 261 -10.43 10.90 -12.84
C SER A 261 -11.75 10.26 -12.42
N SER A 262 -12.90 10.68 -12.96
CA SER A 262 -14.28 10.12 -12.75
C SER A 262 -14.44 8.59 -12.55
N PHE A 263 -13.41 7.81 -12.85
CA PHE A 263 -13.30 6.38 -12.66
C PHE A 263 -12.98 5.94 -11.21
N THR A 264 -12.14 6.66 -10.48
CA THR A 264 -11.75 6.36 -9.08
C THR A 264 -12.94 6.41 -8.12
N ASP A 265 -13.90 7.30 -8.35
CA ASP A 265 -15.14 7.40 -7.58
C ASP A 265 -15.96 6.09 -7.59
N THR A 266 -15.95 5.35 -8.70
CA THR A 266 -16.70 4.09 -8.82
C THR A 266 -16.04 2.98 -7.99
N LEU A 267 -14.70 2.90 -8.03
CA LEU A 267 -13.91 1.97 -7.22
C LEU A 267 -14.11 2.26 -5.73
N VAL A 268 -13.92 3.52 -5.33
CA VAL A 268 -14.04 4.00 -3.95
C VAL A 268 -15.42 3.70 -3.35
N ASN A 269 -16.49 3.99 -4.10
CA ASN A 269 -17.85 3.69 -3.66
C ASN A 269 -18.11 2.17 -3.54
N SER A 270 -17.55 1.37 -4.45
CA SER A 270 -17.66 -0.09 -4.38
C SER A 270 -16.93 -0.66 -3.15
N MET A 271 -15.80 -0.07 -2.76
CA MET A 271 -15.01 -0.48 -1.60
C MET A 271 -15.75 -0.18 -0.30
N TYR A 272 -16.32 1.02 -0.17
CA TYR A 272 -17.14 1.41 0.97
C TYR A 272 -18.36 0.51 1.12
N LEU A 273 -19.11 0.25 0.04
CA LEU A 273 -20.29 -0.62 0.10
C LEU A 273 -19.91 -2.07 0.47
N ASN A 274 -18.84 -2.60 -0.12
CA ASN A 274 -18.34 -3.95 0.21
C ASN A 274 -17.93 -4.06 1.69
N PHE A 275 -17.24 -3.04 2.21
CA PHE A 275 -16.91 -2.95 3.63
C PHE A 275 -18.18 -2.99 4.50
N MET A 276 -19.14 -2.12 4.22
CA MET A 276 -20.38 -1.98 5.00
C MET A 276 -21.21 -3.27 5.00
N VAL A 277 -21.39 -3.90 3.84
CA VAL A 277 -22.14 -5.17 3.75
C VAL A 277 -21.46 -6.26 4.57
N ARG A 278 -20.13 -6.38 4.49
CA ARG A 278 -19.38 -7.44 5.19
C ARG A 278 -19.38 -7.26 6.69
N ILE A 279 -19.14 -6.05 7.19
CA ILE A 279 -19.16 -5.79 8.63
C ILE A 279 -20.56 -6.02 9.21
N LEU A 280 -21.62 -5.63 8.49
CA LEU A 280 -23.01 -5.88 8.89
C LEU A 280 -23.33 -7.39 8.91
N LEU A 281 -22.91 -8.14 7.89
CA LEU A 281 -23.07 -9.60 7.84
C LEU A 281 -22.31 -10.29 8.99
N PHE A 282 -21.06 -9.89 9.24
CA PHE A 282 -20.27 -10.42 10.34
C PHE A 282 -20.93 -10.13 11.70
N MET A 283 -21.41 -8.90 11.92
CA MET A 283 -22.16 -8.55 13.13
C MET A 283 -23.44 -9.37 13.28
N ALA A 284 -24.19 -9.60 12.20
CA ALA A 284 -25.40 -10.42 12.26
C ALA A 284 -25.09 -11.88 12.68
N VAL A 285 -24.02 -12.46 12.11
CA VAL A 285 -23.54 -13.80 12.50
C VAL A 285 -23.09 -13.79 13.97
N LEU A 286 -22.34 -12.78 14.40
CA LEU A 286 -21.83 -12.67 15.76
C LEU A 286 -22.96 -12.52 16.79
N VAL A 287 -24.00 -11.72 16.50
CA VAL A 287 -25.21 -11.61 17.34
C VAL A 287 -25.93 -12.95 17.44
N ALA A 288 -26.05 -13.69 16.33
CA ALA A 288 -26.69 -15.01 16.31
C ALA A 288 -25.90 -16.03 17.18
N VAL A 289 -24.58 -16.09 17.02
CA VAL A 289 -23.71 -16.95 17.84
C VAL A 289 -23.79 -16.56 19.32
N THR A 290 -23.73 -15.26 19.62
CA THR A 290 -23.86 -14.72 20.99
C THR A 290 -25.19 -15.12 21.61
N PHE A 291 -26.29 -15.01 20.86
CA PHE A 291 -27.62 -15.41 21.32
C PHE A 291 -27.68 -16.93 21.59
N LEU A 292 -27.10 -17.76 20.73
CA LEU A 292 -27.08 -19.21 20.93
C LEU A 292 -26.30 -19.59 22.20
N LEU A 293 -25.14 -18.97 22.43
CA LEU A 293 -24.35 -19.17 23.65
C LEU A 293 -25.08 -18.68 24.89
N TYR A 294 -25.75 -17.53 24.81
CA TYR A 294 -26.57 -17.00 25.89
C TYR A 294 -27.74 -17.95 26.21
N LYS A 295 -28.43 -18.47 25.19
CA LYS A 295 -29.60 -19.35 25.36
C LYS A 295 -29.26 -20.65 26.10
N HIS A 296 -28.07 -21.20 25.87
CA HIS A 296 -27.61 -22.45 26.50
C HIS A 296 -26.93 -22.25 27.85
N ARG A 297 -26.65 -20.99 28.22
CA ARG A 297 -26.08 -20.66 29.51
C ARG A 297 -27.11 -20.85 30.61
N LYS A 298 -26.70 -21.48 31.71
CA LYS A 298 -27.57 -21.68 32.86
C LYS A 298 -27.31 -20.62 33.93
N ALA A 299 -28.29 -20.38 34.79
CA ALA A 299 -28.19 -19.37 35.85
C ALA A 299 -27.11 -19.72 36.88
N GLU A 300 -26.92 -21.02 37.16
CA GLU A 300 -25.89 -21.52 38.08
C GLU A 300 -24.46 -21.41 37.56
N ASP A 301 -24.27 -21.00 36.30
CA ASP A 301 -22.92 -20.81 35.74
C ASP A 301 -22.25 -19.52 36.23
N VAL A 302 -23.02 -18.62 36.88
CA VAL A 302 -22.47 -17.42 37.50
C VAL A 302 -21.55 -17.79 38.66
N SER A 303 -20.46 -17.05 38.83
CA SER A 303 -19.31 -17.30 39.71
C SER A 303 -18.29 -18.34 39.25
N LYS A 304 -18.59 -19.13 38.20
CA LYS A 304 -17.57 -19.93 37.51
C LYS A 304 -16.62 -18.99 36.75
N PRO A 305 -15.29 -19.23 36.77
CA PRO A 305 -14.33 -18.38 36.04
C PRO A 305 -14.72 -18.21 34.56
N TYR A 306 -14.89 -19.33 33.86
CA TYR A 306 -15.42 -19.38 32.49
C TYR A 306 -16.55 -20.40 32.41
N VAL A 307 -17.66 -20.00 31.79
CA VAL A 307 -18.83 -20.86 31.52
C VAL A 307 -18.45 -21.94 30.50
N TYR A 308 -17.80 -21.51 29.41
CA TYR A 308 -17.32 -22.40 28.36
C TYR A 308 -15.80 -22.50 28.42
N LYS A 309 -15.29 -23.63 28.93
CA LYS A 309 -13.84 -23.85 29.11
C LYS A 309 -13.05 -23.80 27.80
N ALA A 310 -13.66 -24.20 26.68
CA ALA A 310 -13.04 -24.19 25.36
C ALA A 310 -12.61 -22.78 24.94
N PHE A 311 -13.44 -21.76 25.22
CA PHE A 311 -13.15 -20.37 24.88
C PHE A 311 -11.85 -19.88 25.53
N TYR A 312 -11.66 -20.18 26.82
CA TYR A 312 -10.43 -19.85 27.53
C TYR A 312 -9.20 -20.48 26.84
N TYR A 313 -9.24 -21.77 26.54
CA TYR A 313 -8.11 -22.44 25.89
C TYR A 313 -7.86 -21.93 24.46
N ILE A 314 -8.91 -21.61 23.70
CA ILE A 314 -8.77 -21.01 22.36
C ILE A 314 -8.06 -19.65 22.46
N ILE A 315 -8.53 -18.74 23.31
CA ILE A 315 -7.90 -17.42 23.47
C ILE A 315 -6.45 -17.53 23.94
N MET A 316 -6.18 -18.42 24.88
CA MET A 316 -4.81 -18.63 25.37
C MET A 316 -3.91 -19.21 24.28
N SER A 317 -4.39 -20.19 23.50
CA SER A 317 -3.65 -20.74 22.36
C SER A 317 -3.42 -19.71 21.26
N VAL A 318 -4.40 -18.84 20.98
CA VAL A 318 -4.23 -17.70 20.07
C VAL A 318 -3.18 -16.74 20.60
N GLY A 319 -3.17 -16.44 21.91
CA GLY A 319 -2.13 -15.63 22.52
C GLY A 319 -0.72 -16.24 22.38
N VAL A 320 -0.59 -17.56 22.60
CA VAL A 320 0.66 -18.30 22.35
C VAL A 320 1.07 -18.17 20.88
N TYR A 321 0.14 -18.37 19.95
CA TYR A 321 0.38 -18.23 18.51
C TYR A 321 0.88 -16.83 18.13
N CYS A 322 0.24 -15.77 18.63
CA CYS A 322 0.64 -14.40 18.37
C CYS A 322 2.06 -14.12 18.89
N VAL A 323 2.41 -14.59 20.09
CA VAL A 323 3.77 -14.43 20.65
C VAL A 323 4.81 -15.17 19.83
N PHE A 324 4.54 -16.43 19.44
CA PHE A 324 5.44 -17.20 18.58
C PHE A 324 5.65 -16.54 17.22
N SER A 325 4.56 -16.11 16.58
CA SER A 325 4.62 -15.44 15.28
C SER A 325 5.41 -14.13 15.37
N MET A 326 5.13 -13.30 16.38
CA MET A 326 5.84 -12.03 16.58
C MET A 326 7.34 -12.23 16.78
N ILE A 327 7.76 -13.22 17.59
CA ILE A 327 9.19 -13.45 17.84
C ILE A 327 9.89 -14.05 16.63
N ASN A 328 9.23 -14.94 15.89
CA ASN A 328 9.75 -15.44 14.62
C ASN A 328 10.01 -14.29 13.65
N MET A 329 9.08 -13.32 13.56
CA MET A 329 9.26 -12.15 12.69
C MET A 329 10.39 -11.21 13.11
N MET A 330 10.69 -11.12 14.42
CA MET A 330 11.79 -10.29 14.91
C MET A 330 13.17 -10.91 14.65
N ASN A 331 13.25 -12.11 14.05
CA ASN A 331 14.49 -12.82 13.76
C ASN A 331 15.47 -12.89 14.95
N ILE A 332 14.94 -13.04 16.16
CA ILE A 332 15.74 -13.11 17.39
C ILE A 332 16.46 -14.46 17.45
N SER A 333 17.79 -14.45 17.63
CA SER A 333 18.57 -15.66 17.86
C SER A 333 18.08 -16.42 19.10
N GLY A 334 17.72 -17.70 18.94
CA GLY A 334 17.07 -18.49 19.98
C GLY A 334 15.60 -18.12 20.25
N GLY A 335 14.95 -17.39 19.32
CA GLY A 335 13.61 -16.83 19.46
C GLY A 335 12.53 -17.82 19.88
N SER A 336 12.58 -19.08 19.42
CA SER A 336 11.60 -20.09 19.83
C SER A 336 11.64 -20.37 21.34
N ILE A 337 12.82 -20.32 21.97
CA ILE A 337 12.96 -20.50 23.43
C ILE A 337 12.38 -19.28 24.15
N ALA A 338 12.68 -18.07 23.68
CA ALA A 338 12.10 -16.84 24.23
C ALA A 338 10.57 -16.84 24.14
N ALA A 339 10.02 -17.29 23.01
CA ALA A 339 8.58 -17.42 22.79
C ALA A 339 7.93 -18.41 23.76
N ILE A 340 8.56 -19.57 23.99
CA ILE A 340 8.11 -20.56 24.98
C ILE A 340 8.10 -19.95 26.40
N ILE A 341 9.15 -19.20 26.78
CA ILE A 341 9.25 -18.59 28.11
C ILE A 341 8.16 -17.54 28.30
N ILE A 342 8.03 -16.57 27.38
CA ILE A 342 7.06 -15.47 27.48
C ILE A 342 5.63 -16.01 27.47
N SER A 343 5.31 -16.88 26.50
CA SER A 343 3.98 -17.48 26.41
C SER A 343 3.66 -18.40 27.59
N GLY A 344 4.67 -19.09 28.13
CA GLY A 344 4.55 -19.91 29.34
C GLY A 344 4.20 -19.08 30.57
N ILE A 345 4.89 -17.96 30.80
CA ILE A 345 4.59 -17.04 31.91
C ILE A 345 3.13 -16.58 31.82
N LEU A 346 2.69 -16.08 30.65
CA LEU A 346 1.32 -15.64 30.44
C LEU A 346 0.31 -16.78 30.66
N TRP A 347 0.60 -17.97 30.14
CA TRP A 347 -0.25 -19.15 30.30
C TRP A 347 -0.42 -19.53 31.78
N PHE A 348 0.68 -19.66 32.51
CA PHE A 348 0.66 -20.09 33.90
C PHE A 348 0.01 -19.06 34.83
N VAL A 349 0.29 -17.76 34.63
CA VAL A 349 -0.37 -16.69 35.41
C VAL A 349 -1.88 -16.75 35.21
N MET A 350 -2.34 -16.82 33.95
CA MET A 350 -3.77 -16.89 33.65
C MET A 350 -4.42 -18.17 34.18
N GLU A 351 -3.72 -19.29 34.14
CA GLU A 351 -4.24 -20.57 34.61
C GLU A 351 -4.35 -20.61 36.15
N VAL A 352 -3.40 -19.99 36.87
CA VAL A 352 -3.47 -19.80 38.33
C VAL A 352 -4.66 -18.91 38.71
N ILE A 353 -4.88 -17.80 37.99
CA ILE A 353 -6.03 -16.91 38.21
C ILE A 353 -7.33 -17.69 37.98
N ARG A 354 -7.46 -18.38 36.85
CA ARG A 354 -8.66 -19.15 36.50
C ARG A 354 -8.98 -20.22 37.53
N ARG A 355 -7.98 -20.98 37.98
CA ARG A 355 -8.17 -22.05 38.98
C ARG A 355 -8.33 -21.53 40.40
N ARG A 356 -8.09 -20.24 40.63
CA ARG A 356 -8.02 -19.61 41.94
C ARG A 356 -7.03 -20.36 42.85
N GLY A 357 -5.84 -20.67 42.31
CA GLY A 357 -4.75 -21.35 43.02
C GLY A 357 -4.09 -22.50 42.24
N PHE A 358 -3.13 -23.19 42.87
CA PHE A 358 -2.22 -24.16 42.24
C PHE A 358 -2.74 -25.62 42.17
N LYS A 359 -4.04 -25.84 42.35
CA LYS A 359 -4.58 -27.22 42.34
C LYS A 359 -4.43 -27.87 40.96
N ARG A 360 -3.85 -29.07 40.93
CA ARG A 360 -3.56 -29.86 39.71
C ARG A 360 -2.71 -29.10 38.68
N PHE A 361 -1.75 -28.28 39.12
CA PHE A 361 -0.91 -27.45 38.24
C PHE A 361 -0.23 -28.23 37.10
N TRP A 362 0.10 -29.52 37.30
CA TRP A 362 0.67 -30.37 36.24
C TRP A 362 -0.17 -30.39 34.96
N THR A 363 -1.51 -30.32 35.06
CA THR A 363 -2.38 -30.26 33.86
C THR A 363 -2.24 -28.95 33.09
N ALA A 364 -1.84 -27.85 33.76
CA ALA A 364 -1.52 -26.59 33.10
C ALA A 364 -0.29 -26.75 32.21
N VAL A 365 0.75 -27.40 32.73
CA VAL A 365 2.00 -27.69 32.01
C VAL A 365 1.71 -28.57 30.79
N VAL A 366 0.93 -29.64 30.96
CA VAL A 366 0.55 -30.51 29.83
C VAL A 366 -0.28 -29.76 28.79
N SER A 367 -1.26 -28.95 29.22
CA SER A 367 -2.08 -28.16 28.28
C SER A 367 -1.28 -27.10 27.53
N PHE A 368 -0.30 -26.47 28.19
CA PHE A 368 0.60 -25.50 27.57
C PHE A 368 1.50 -26.19 26.55
N ALA A 369 2.14 -27.30 26.93
CA ALA A 369 2.98 -28.07 26.03
C ALA A 369 2.20 -28.54 24.78
N ALA A 370 0.96 -29.00 24.95
CA ALA A 370 0.09 -29.37 23.84
C ALA A 370 -0.28 -28.17 22.94
N ALA A 371 -0.60 -27.01 23.54
CA ALA A 371 -0.91 -25.79 22.80
C ALA A 371 0.30 -25.26 22.02
N SER A 372 1.47 -25.19 22.64
CA SER A 372 2.72 -24.78 21.99
C SER A 372 3.10 -25.74 20.87
N ALA A 373 2.99 -27.06 21.08
CA ALA A 373 3.23 -28.05 20.04
C ALA A 373 2.28 -27.86 18.85
N ALA A 374 0.99 -27.66 19.09
CA ALA A 374 0.02 -27.40 18.04
C ALA A 374 0.33 -26.11 17.26
N VAL A 375 0.70 -25.03 17.96
CA VAL A 375 1.09 -23.75 17.35
C VAL A 375 2.33 -23.91 16.47
N MET A 376 3.38 -24.56 16.97
CA MET A 376 4.59 -24.83 16.19
C MET A 376 4.30 -25.69 14.96
N CYS A 377 3.43 -26.71 15.10
CA CYS A 377 2.98 -27.51 13.96
C CYS A 377 2.24 -26.65 12.91
N ILE A 378 1.35 -25.76 13.33
CA ILE A 378 0.61 -24.87 12.40
C ILE A 378 1.59 -23.97 11.63
N ILE A 379 2.50 -23.29 12.34
CA ILE A 379 3.51 -22.42 11.70
C ILE A 379 4.36 -23.25 10.74
N LYS A 380 4.85 -24.42 11.16
CA LYS A 380 5.68 -25.26 10.31
C LYS A 380 4.93 -25.78 9.08
N VAL A 381 3.63 -26.05 9.18
CA VAL A 381 2.81 -26.43 8.02
C VAL A 381 2.67 -25.26 7.06
N ILE A 382 2.51 -24.04 7.54
CA ILE A 382 2.47 -22.83 6.69
C ILE A 382 3.81 -22.68 5.94
N ASP A 383 4.93 -22.83 6.64
CA ASP A 383 6.28 -22.76 6.05
C ASP A 383 6.50 -23.87 5.00
N LEU A 384 6.18 -25.12 5.34
CA LEU A 384 6.39 -26.28 4.45
C LEU A 384 5.49 -26.29 3.21
N THR A 385 4.49 -25.42 3.15
CA THR A 385 3.53 -25.34 2.05
C THR A 385 3.64 -24.04 1.26
N ASP A 386 4.73 -23.27 1.39
CA ASP A 386 4.92 -21.98 0.72
C ASP A 386 3.75 -21.01 0.98
N GLY A 387 3.38 -20.88 2.26
CA GLY A 387 2.25 -20.06 2.69
C GLY A 387 0.89 -20.67 2.30
N LEU A 388 0.69 -21.98 2.53
CA LEU A 388 -0.53 -22.71 2.16
C LEU A 388 -0.81 -22.68 0.63
N GLY A 389 0.25 -22.71 -0.16
CA GLY A 389 0.24 -22.66 -1.62
C GLY A 389 -0.02 -21.27 -2.19
N ARG A 390 -0.11 -20.23 -1.35
CA ARG A 390 -0.42 -18.86 -1.81
C ARG A 390 0.64 -18.30 -2.74
N ALA A 391 1.90 -18.72 -2.61
CA ALA A 391 2.95 -18.34 -3.54
C ALA A 391 2.59 -18.65 -5.01
N LYS A 392 1.88 -19.77 -5.26
CA LYS A 392 1.49 -20.27 -6.60
C LYS A 392 0.16 -19.72 -7.14
N VAL A 393 -0.67 -19.11 -6.28
CA VAL A 393 -2.03 -18.74 -6.66
C VAL A 393 -2.07 -17.35 -7.31
N ILE A 394 -2.45 -17.32 -8.58
CA ILE A 394 -2.74 -16.10 -9.33
C ILE A 394 -4.26 -15.89 -9.35
N PRO A 395 -4.76 -14.67 -9.11
CA PRO A 395 -6.20 -14.41 -9.18
C PRO A 395 -6.75 -14.72 -10.58
N SER A 396 -8.00 -15.18 -10.66
CA SER A 396 -8.65 -15.45 -11.95
C SER A 396 -9.05 -14.15 -12.65
N GLU A 397 -9.06 -14.12 -13.98
CA GLU A 397 -9.46 -12.92 -14.77
C GLU A 397 -10.85 -12.43 -14.35
N SER A 398 -11.79 -13.37 -14.14
CA SER A 398 -13.17 -13.04 -13.74
C SER A 398 -13.28 -12.40 -12.35
N SER A 399 -12.26 -12.59 -11.51
CA SER A 399 -12.21 -12.06 -10.15
C SER A 399 -11.52 -10.71 -10.04
N VAL A 400 -10.74 -10.30 -11.05
CA VAL A 400 -10.03 -9.01 -11.09
C VAL A 400 -10.94 -7.97 -11.74
N THR A 401 -11.02 -6.79 -11.13
CA THR A 401 -11.65 -5.60 -11.74
C THR A 401 -10.60 -4.73 -12.39
N ASP A 402 -9.50 -4.48 -11.68
CA ASP A 402 -8.50 -3.47 -12.04
C ASP A 402 -7.11 -3.97 -11.63
N VAL A 403 -6.07 -3.50 -12.30
CA VAL A 403 -4.69 -3.79 -11.93
C VAL A 403 -3.90 -2.49 -11.82
N GLU A 404 -3.26 -2.26 -10.68
CA GLU A 404 -2.31 -1.17 -10.48
C GLU A 404 -0.88 -1.72 -10.68
N ILE A 405 -0.12 -1.07 -11.55
CA ILE A 405 1.24 -1.45 -11.95
C ILE A 405 2.17 -0.32 -11.50
N ASP A 406 3.23 -0.69 -10.80
CA ASP A 406 4.24 0.22 -10.27
C ASP A 406 5.61 -0.38 -10.61
N ILE A 407 6.43 0.34 -11.37
CA ILE A 407 7.70 -0.15 -11.93
C ILE A 407 8.82 0.78 -11.46
N TRP A 408 9.83 0.25 -10.79
CA TRP A 408 10.98 1.03 -10.36
C TRP A 408 12.30 0.24 -10.44
N GLY A 409 13.40 0.95 -10.66
CA GLY A 409 14.74 0.39 -10.80
C GLY A 409 15.77 1.51 -10.88
N ASP A 410 16.95 1.25 -11.45
CA ASP A 410 17.96 2.30 -11.70
C ASP A 410 17.49 3.31 -12.79
N SER A 411 16.40 2.97 -13.48
CA SER A 411 15.63 3.85 -14.35
C SER A 411 14.51 4.58 -13.58
N ASP A 412 14.72 5.85 -13.23
CA ASP A 412 13.70 6.67 -12.53
C ASP A 412 12.51 7.10 -13.45
N ALA A 413 12.49 6.69 -14.72
CA ALA A 413 11.53 7.12 -15.73
C ALA A 413 10.08 6.61 -15.53
N LEU A 414 9.86 5.56 -14.71
CA LEU A 414 8.53 4.95 -14.50
C LEU A 414 8.06 4.97 -13.05
N ARG A 415 8.55 5.92 -12.26
CA ARG A 415 8.41 5.98 -10.80
C ARG A 415 6.99 6.14 -10.23
N GLU A 416 5.95 5.97 -11.04
CA GLU A 416 4.58 6.27 -10.65
C GLU A 416 3.65 5.10 -10.90
N ASN A 417 2.81 4.83 -9.91
CA ASN A 417 1.82 3.78 -9.95
C ASN A 417 0.66 4.15 -10.89
N ARG A 418 0.31 3.23 -11.79
CA ARG A 418 -0.75 3.43 -12.80
C ARG A 418 -1.80 2.35 -12.67
N THR A 419 -3.08 2.73 -12.76
CA THR A 419 -4.21 1.78 -12.64
C THR A 419 -4.84 1.56 -14.01
N PHE A 420 -5.08 0.30 -14.36
CA PHE A 420 -5.63 -0.12 -15.64
C PHE A 420 -6.89 -0.98 -15.48
N HIS A 421 -7.84 -0.77 -16.38
CA HIS A 421 -9.12 -1.47 -16.48
C HIS A 421 -9.26 -2.22 -17.80
N ASP A 422 -8.39 -1.93 -18.77
CA ASP A 422 -8.35 -2.65 -20.02
C ASP A 422 -8.11 -4.15 -19.77
N LYS A 423 -9.03 -4.97 -20.30
CA LYS A 423 -8.98 -6.42 -20.20
C LYS A 423 -7.77 -7.00 -20.92
N LYS A 424 -7.23 -6.33 -21.95
CA LYS A 424 -6.01 -6.76 -22.63
C LYS A 424 -4.83 -6.62 -21.66
N LEU A 425 -4.59 -5.42 -21.15
CA LEU A 425 -3.53 -5.16 -20.16
C LEU A 425 -3.63 -6.03 -18.90
N ILE A 426 -4.84 -6.22 -18.35
CA ILE A 426 -5.04 -7.12 -17.20
C ILE A 426 -4.56 -8.55 -17.54
N LYS A 427 -4.82 -9.03 -18.76
CA LYS A 427 -4.34 -10.36 -19.20
C LYS A 427 -2.83 -10.39 -19.39
N ASP A 428 -2.24 -9.34 -19.94
CA ASP A 428 -0.79 -9.28 -20.17
C ASP A 428 -0.02 -9.25 -18.84
N VAL A 429 -0.51 -8.49 -17.85
CA VAL A 429 0.02 -8.52 -16.48
C VAL A 429 -0.13 -9.90 -15.84
N MET A 430 -1.29 -10.54 -16.01
CA MET A 430 -1.52 -11.90 -15.50
C MET A 430 -0.64 -12.95 -16.20
N LYS A 431 -0.36 -12.78 -17.50
CA LYS A 431 0.55 -13.63 -18.29
C LYS A 431 1.97 -13.51 -17.74
N LEU A 432 2.47 -12.28 -17.53
CA LEU A 432 3.78 -12.04 -16.93
C LEU A 432 3.89 -12.65 -15.53
N ASN A 433 2.91 -12.40 -14.66
CA ASN A 433 2.87 -12.98 -13.32
C ASN A 433 2.89 -14.53 -13.35
N LYS A 434 2.13 -15.13 -14.28
CA LYS A 434 2.11 -16.58 -14.46
C LYS A 434 3.47 -17.11 -14.90
N GLU A 435 4.10 -16.44 -15.86
CA GLU A 435 5.44 -16.83 -16.30
C GLU A 435 6.46 -16.74 -15.15
N LEU A 436 6.40 -15.72 -14.30
CA LEU A 436 7.30 -15.59 -13.15
C LEU A 436 7.10 -16.71 -12.12
N VAL A 437 5.84 -17.03 -11.80
CA VAL A 437 5.51 -18.15 -10.91
C VAL A 437 5.95 -19.49 -11.52
N ASP A 438 5.71 -19.70 -12.81
CA ASP A 438 6.09 -20.93 -13.52
C ASP A 438 7.63 -21.08 -13.60
N ARG A 439 8.38 -20.00 -13.88
CA ARG A 439 9.86 -20.00 -13.89
C ARG A 439 10.47 -20.34 -12.52
N HIS A 440 9.79 -19.95 -11.43
CA HIS A 440 10.24 -20.24 -10.07
C HIS A 440 9.95 -21.68 -9.64
N PHE A 441 8.71 -22.15 -9.85
CA PHE A 441 8.27 -23.46 -9.35
C PHE A 441 8.50 -24.62 -10.32
N ASP A 442 8.64 -24.34 -11.62
CA ASP A 442 8.98 -25.31 -12.68
C ASP A 442 10.21 -24.85 -13.49
N PRO A 443 11.37 -24.60 -12.85
CA PRO A 443 12.54 -23.99 -13.49
C PRO A 443 13.16 -24.82 -14.61
N ASP A 444 12.87 -26.13 -14.67
CA ASP A 444 13.36 -27.06 -15.70
C ASP A 444 12.68 -26.87 -17.07
N LYS A 445 11.57 -26.12 -17.12
CA LYS A 445 10.88 -25.78 -18.38
C LYS A 445 11.58 -24.65 -19.15
N TYR A 446 12.51 -23.95 -18.51
CA TYR A 446 13.14 -22.74 -19.03
C TYR A 446 14.64 -22.93 -19.12
N GLU A 447 15.20 -22.63 -20.29
CA GLU A 447 16.64 -22.59 -20.52
C GLU A 447 17.16 -21.17 -20.30
N TYR A 448 18.34 -21.06 -19.69
CA TYR A 448 18.99 -19.79 -19.38
C TYR A 448 20.43 -19.86 -19.91
N GLU A 449 20.83 -18.92 -20.75
CA GLU A 449 22.23 -18.75 -21.15
C GLU A 449 23.01 -18.20 -19.96
N MET A 450 23.87 -19.00 -19.35
CA MET A 450 24.62 -18.58 -18.17
C MET A 450 25.80 -17.67 -18.56
N SER A 451 25.93 -16.56 -17.84
CA SER A 451 27.06 -15.65 -17.97
C SER A 451 28.35 -16.28 -17.44
N GLY A 452 29.50 -15.85 -17.97
CA GLY A 452 30.81 -16.17 -17.45
C GLY A 452 31.13 -15.51 -16.09
N LEU A 453 30.30 -14.56 -15.65
CA LEU A 453 30.47 -13.84 -14.38
C LEU A 453 30.35 -14.79 -13.18
N ASN A 454 31.41 -14.83 -12.35
CA ASN A 454 31.43 -15.58 -11.10
C ASN A 454 31.83 -14.65 -9.96
N VAL A 455 30.83 -14.17 -9.23
CA VAL A 455 30.99 -13.25 -8.10
C VAL A 455 30.86 -14.03 -6.80
N SER A 456 31.89 -13.97 -5.96
CA SER A 456 31.94 -14.67 -4.67
C SER A 456 31.40 -13.82 -3.52
N ASN A 457 31.59 -12.50 -3.59
CA ASN A 457 31.11 -11.49 -2.64
C ASN A 457 30.48 -10.31 -3.41
N TYR A 458 29.15 -10.18 -3.38
CA TYR A 458 28.41 -9.17 -4.14
C TYR A 458 28.98 -7.75 -3.99
N TRP A 459 29.21 -7.23 -2.78
CA TRP A 459 29.59 -5.81 -2.62
C TRP A 459 31.04 -5.46 -2.99
N GLU A 460 31.98 -6.38 -2.77
CA GLU A 460 33.40 -6.17 -3.13
C GLU A 460 33.64 -6.48 -4.62
N ASP A 461 32.98 -7.51 -5.15
CA ASP A 461 33.18 -7.98 -6.51
C ASP A 461 32.26 -7.29 -7.54
N VAL A 462 31.06 -6.78 -7.19
CA VAL A 462 30.19 -6.01 -8.12
C VAL A 462 30.78 -4.64 -8.41
N ALA A 463 31.37 -3.99 -7.40
CA ALA A 463 32.12 -2.76 -7.59
C ALA A 463 33.38 -3.01 -8.44
N ALA A 464 34.02 -4.18 -8.31
CA ALA A 464 35.18 -4.58 -9.12
C ALA A 464 34.81 -5.06 -10.54
N ALA A 465 33.70 -5.78 -10.73
CA ALA A 465 33.22 -6.29 -12.02
C ALA A 465 32.62 -5.19 -12.90
N SER A 466 32.13 -4.10 -12.29
CA SER A 466 31.72 -2.90 -13.01
C SER A 466 32.89 -1.93 -13.29
N THR A 467 34.11 -2.22 -12.83
CA THR A 467 35.31 -1.35 -12.97
C THR A 467 36.58 -2.05 -13.50
N ILE A 468 36.56 -3.35 -13.82
CA ILE A 468 37.73 -4.07 -14.33
C ILE A 468 37.36 -4.86 -15.60
N GLY A 469 37.55 -4.22 -16.74
CA GLY A 469 37.53 -4.80 -18.08
C GLY A 469 38.88 -4.57 -18.75
N ASN A 470 39.79 -5.53 -18.63
CA ASN A 470 40.85 -5.64 -19.64
C ASN A 470 40.18 -5.86 -21.01
N SER A 471 40.79 -5.39 -22.10
CA SER A 471 40.27 -5.38 -23.49
C SER A 471 39.84 -6.73 -24.10
N LYS A 472 39.85 -7.83 -23.34
CA LYS A 472 39.45 -9.18 -23.74
C LYS A 472 38.27 -9.77 -22.96
N ASP A 473 37.90 -9.21 -21.81
CA ASP A 473 36.81 -9.72 -20.97
C ASP A 473 35.58 -8.79 -21.08
N PRO A 474 34.35 -9.34 -21.11
CA PRO A 474 33.13 -8.53 -21.21
C PRO A 474 32.91 -7.70 -19.94
N MET A 475 32.41 -6.48 -20.09
CA MET A 475 32.03 -5.66 -18.95
C MET A 475 30.58 -5.95 -18.58
N TYR A 476 30.35 -6.35 -17.33
CA TYR A 476 29.05 -6.80 -16.88
C TYR A 476 28.18 -5.64 -16.38
N ARG A 477 26.91 -5.59 -16.81
CA ARG A 477 25.88 -4.67 -16.33
C ARG A 477 24.72 -5.43 -15.70
N PHE A 478 24.35 -5.08 -14.48
CA PHE A 478 23.21 -5.67 -13.80
C PHE A 478 21.93 -5.01 -14.27
N ASP A 479 20.98 -5.81 -14.75
CA ASP A 479 19.69 -5.33 -15.23
C ASP A 479 18.56 -5.76 -14.29
N GLU A 480 18.29 -4.96 -13.26
CA GLU A 480 17.34 -5.30 -12.21
C GLU A 480 16.20 -4.28 -12.16
N ILE A 481 15.00 -4.70 -12.59
CA ILE A 481 13.78 -3.90 -12.50
C ILE A 481 12.83 -4.54 -11.50
N THR A 482 12.27 -3.72 -10.59
CA THR A 482 11.21 -4.15 -9.69
C THR A 482 9.86 -3.77 -10.26
N ILE A 483 8.96 -4.74 -10.38
CA ILE A 483 7.55 -4.54 -10.71
C ILE A 483 6.68 -4.92 -9.52
N ARG A 484 5.72 -4.07 -9.18
CA ARG A 484 4.61 -4.37 -8.28
C ARG A 484 3.31 -4.37 -9.04
N MET A 485 2.58 -5.46 -8.90
CA MET A 485 1.26 -5.68 -9.48
C MET A 485 0.24 -5.77 -8.34
N THR A 486 -0.65 -4.80 -8.25
CA THR A 486 -1.75 -4.78 -7.29
C THR A 486 -3.05 -5.15 -8.01
N TYR A 487 -3.53 -6.36 -7.77
CA TYR A 487 -4.79 -6.85 -8.33
C TYR A 487 -5.95 -6.43 -7.43
N TYR A 488 -6.81 -5.54 -7.93
CA TYR A 488 -8.08 -5.22 -7.29
C TYR A 488 -9.11 -6.26 -7.70
N THR A 489 -9.71 -6.92 -6.70
CA THR A 489 -10.70 -7.96 -6.96
C THR A 489 -12.12 -7.39 -6.95
N ARG A 490 -13.07 -8.06 -7.59
CA ARG A 490 -14.53 -7.78 -7.45
C ARG A 490 -15.02 -7.87 -6.00
N SER A 491 -14.28 -8.61 -5.19
CA SER A 491 -14.50 -8.68 -3.75
C SER A 491 -14.01 -7.42 -3.01
N GLY A 492 -13.36 -6.50 -3.70
CA GLY A 492 -12.72 -5.26 -3.23
C GLY A 492 -11.45 -5.47 -2.39
N SER A 493 -11.03 -6.70 -2.10
CA SER A 493 -9.69 -6.95 -1.55
C SER A 493 -8.65 -6.71 -2.63
N SER A 494 -7.43 -6.34 -2.24
CA SER A 494 -6.27 -6.32 -3.14
C SER A 494 -5.31 -7.47 -2.88
N ILE A 495 -4.68 -7.98 -3.93
CA ILE A 495 -3.57 -8.92 -3.86
C ILE A 495 -2.37 -8.20 -4.45
N ILE A 496 -1.31 -8.02 -3.67
CA ILE A 496 -0.10 -7.35 -4.15
C ILE A 496 0.95 -8.42 -4.42
N ARG A 497 1.46 -8.39 -5.64
CA ARG A 497 2.65 -9.12 -6.04
C ARG A 497 3.80 -8.16 -6.31
N GLN A 498 5.00 -8.51 -5.89
CA GLN A 498 6.19 -7.70 -6.17
C GLN A 498 7.32 -8.63 -6.59
N TYR A 499 7.98 -8.31 -7.70
CA TYR A 499 9.08 -9.11 -8.22
C TYR A 499 10.21 -8.20 -8.71
N THR A 500 11.45 -8.59 -8.44
CA THR A 500 12.62 -8.12 -9.20
C THR A 500 12.85 -9.05 -10.39
N ILE A 501 12.89 -8.50 -11.60
CA ILE A 501 12.91 -9.19 -12.89
C ILE A 501 13.85 -8.48 -13.88
N PRO A 502 14.35 -9.17 -14.92
CA PRO A 502 15.07 -8.51 -16.01
C PRO A 502 14.12 -7.56 -16.76
N SER A 503 14.68 -6.47 -17.30
CA SER A 503 13.94 -5.48 -18.08
C SER A 503 13.35 -6.05 -19.38
N GLU A 504 14.01 -7.04 -19.99
CA GLU A 504 13.54 -7.76 -21.18
C GLU A 504 12.14 -8.37 -20.99
N MET A 505 11.83 -8.91 -19.80
CA MET A 505 10.53 -9.50 -19.52
C MET A 505 9.40 -8.46 -19.43
N LEU A 506 9.73 -7.18 -19.31
CA LEU A 506 8.77 -6.08 -19.25
C LEU A 506 8.46 -5.47 -20.62
N THR A 507 9.27 -5.74 -21.65
CA THR A 507 9.16 -5.03 -22.94
C THR A 507 7.75 -5.09 -23.54
N GLU A 508 7.16 -6.30 -23.65
CA GLU A 508 5.81 -6.46 -24.23
C GLU A 508 4.78 -5.68 -23.42
N LEU A 509 4.77 -5.87 -22.09
CA LEU A 509 3.82 -5.23 -21.19
C LEU A 509 3.96 -3.71 -21.23
N TYR A 510 5.20 -3.20 -21.23
CA TYR A 510 5.47 -1.78 -21.26
C TYR A 510 4.98 -1.14 -22.57
N CYS A 511 5.29 -1.74 -23.71
CA CYS A 511 4.84 -1.23 -25.01
C CYS A 511 3.30 -1.22 -25.10
N ASP A 512 2.64 -2.27 -24.61
CA ASP A 512 1.18 -2.33 -24.57
C ASP A 512 0.58 -1.29 -23.60
N MET A 513 1.23 -1.03 -22.46
CA MET A 513 0.83 0.03 -21.53
C MET A 513 0.97 1.41 -22.17
N TYR A 514 2.15 1.71 -22.74
CA TYR A 514 2.49 3.03 -23.26
C TYR A 514 1.58 3.48 -24.41
N THR A 515 1.18 2.53 -25.25
CA THR A 515 0.28 2.75 -26.40
C THR A 515 -1.21 2.68 -26.05
N SER A 516 -1.55 2.46 -24.77
CA SER A 516 -2.95 2.38 -24.34
C SER A 516 -3.61 3.74 -24.16
N GLU A 517 -4.90 3.83 -24.49
CA GLU A 517 -5.69 5.05 -24.27
C GLU A 517 -5.78 5.42 -22.78
N GLU A 518 -5.83 4.43 -21.88
CA GLU A 518 -5.86 4.64 -20.43
C GLU A 518 -4.58 5.27 -19.92
N TYR A 519 -3.42 4.81 -20.40
CA TYR A 519 -2.12 5.40 -20.06
C TYR A 519 -2.02 6.83 -20.60
N ALA A 520 -2.32 7.02 -21.88
CA ALA A 520 -2.28 8.34 -22.52
C ALA A 520 -3.12 9.37 -21.76
N LYS A 521 -4.33 9.00 -21.33
CA LYS A 521 -5.24 9.86 -20.56
C LYS A 521 -4.72 10.18 -19.14
N GLN A 522 -4.16 9.19 -18.44
CA GLN A 522 -3.61 9.39 -17.10
C GLN A 522 -2.40 10.33 -17.14
N VAL A 523 -1.44 10.03 -18.02
CA VAL A 523 -0.19 10.78 -18.16
C VAL A 523 -0.44 12.21 -18.66
N SER A 524 -1.24 12.39 -19.70
CA SER A 524 -1.51 13.75 -20.22
C SER A 524 -2.23 14.62 -19.20
N GLY A 525 -3.16 14.05 -18.44
CA GLY A 525 -3.91 14.76 -17.40
C GLY A 525 -3.07 15.10 -16.17
N GLU A 526 -2.11 14.26 -15.81
CA GLU A 526 -1.13 14.52 -14.76
C GLU A 526 -0.13 15.60 -15.18
N ILE A 527 0.46 15.48 -16.37
CA ILE A 527 1.38 16.48 -16.92
C ILE A 527 0.71 17.86 -16.97
N PHE A 528 -0.55 17.93 -17.43
CA PHE A 528 -1.29 19.20 -17.44
C PHE A 528 -1.43 19.79 -16.04
N ARG A 529 -1.86 18.99 -15.05
CA ARG A 529 -2.04 19.47 -13.67
C ARG A 529 -0.72 19.91 -13.04
N ASN A 530 0.32 19.10 -13.15
CA ASN A 530 1.65 19.38 -12.61
C ASN A 530 2.31 20.60 -13.28
N SER A 531 1.85 20.99 -14.47
CA SER A 531 2.31 22.20 -15.17
C SER A 531 1.67 23.49 -14.66
N LEU A 532 0.50 23.44 -13.98
CA LEU A 532 -0.26 24.63 -13.60
C LEU A 532 0.50 25.49 -12.58
N ARG A 533 0.53 26.81 -12.81
CA ARG A 533 1.16 27.79 -11.93
C ARG A 533 0.22 28.98 -11.69
N THR A 534 0.41 29.65 -10.56
CA THR A 534 -0.36 30.84 -10.17
C THR A 534 0.56 32.04 -9.96
N ASP A 535 0.07 33.22 -10.29
CA ASP A 535 0.79 34.49 -10.06
C ASP A 535 0.76 34.92 -8.57
N LYS A 536 -0.08 34.28 -7.75
CA LYS A 536 -0.37 34.71 -6.38
C LYS A 536 0.62 34.16 -5.35
N LYS A 537 1.34 33.07 -5.64
CA LYS A 537 2.29 32.41 -4.74
C LYS A 537 3.43 31.79 -5.54
N GLU A 538 4.65 32.24 -5.29
CA GLU A 538 5.88 31.69 -5.88
C GLU A 538 6.17 30.32 -5.23
N ASN A 539 6.29 29.26 -6.04
CA ASN A 539 6.57 27.86 -5.64
C ASN A 539 5.41 26.99 -5.11
N ASP A 540 4.15 27.31 -5.41
CA ASP A 540 3.05 26.38 -5.15
C ASP A 540 2.91 25.39 -6.33
N TYR A 541 3.05 24.09 -6.05
CA TYR A 541 2.99 23.01 -7.05
C TYR A 541 1.58 22.38 -7.15
N ASP A 542 0.66 22.74 -6.25
CA ASP A 542 -0.70 22.20 -6.19
C ASP A 542 -1.74 23.31 -6.49
N VAL A 543 -1.72 23.78 -7.74
CA VAL A 543 -2.56 24.89 -8.19
C VAL A 543 -3.86 24.37 -8.82
N LYS A 544 -5.01 24.76 -8.23
CA LYS A 544 -6.33 24.47 -8.82
C LYS A 544 -6.49 25.21 -10.15
N LEU A 545 -7.17 24.56 -11.11
CA LEU A 545 -7.39 25.10 -12.47
C LEU A 545 -8.02 26.51 -12.48
N GLU A 546 -8.91 26.81 -11.53
CA GLU A 546 -9.59 28.11 -11.42
C GLU A 546 -8.65 29.26 -11.01
N ASP A 547 -7.54 28.94 -10.35
CA ASP A 547 -6.55 29.89 -9.83
C ASP A 547 -5.25 29.93 -10.65
N ALA A 548 -5.17 29.09 -11.69
CA ALA A 548 -4.02 28.99 -12.57
C ALA A 548 -3.94 30.20 -13.52
N GLY A 549 -2.78 30.84 -13.57
CA GLY A 549 -2.49 31.93 -14.50
C GLY A 549 -1.80 31.44 -15.79
N TYR A 550 -0.98 30.39 -15.68
CA TYR A 550 -0.16 29.86 -16.79
C TYR A 550 0.29 28.42 -16.50
N CYS A 551 0.92 27.79 -17.50
CA CYS A 551 1.55 26.48 -17.40
C CYS A 551 3.06 26.58 -17.65
N ILE A 552 3.85 25.76 -16.95
CA ILE A 552 5.28 25.56 -17.24
C ILE A 552 5.51 24.10 -17.63
N PHE A 553 6.14 23.88 -18.78
CA PHE A 553 6.58 22.56 -19.22
C PHE A 553 8.10 22.48 -19.38
N ASN A 554 8.69 21.41 -18.88
CA ASN A 554 10.09 21.08 -19.03
C ASN A 554 10.30 20.15 -20.21
N LEU A 555 11.22 20.56 -21.07
CA LEU A 555 11.61 19.89 -22.29
C LEU A 555 13.08 19.52 -22.17
N ARG A 556 13.46 18.27 -22.46
CA ARG A 556 14.85 17.79 -22.41
C ARG A 556 15.22 17.03 -23.68
N ASP A 557 16.36 17.36 -24.27
CA ASP A 557 16.81 16.68 -25.48
C ASP A 557 17.46 15.33 -25.14
N LYS A 558 17.93 14.59 -26.15
CA LYS A 558 18.55 13.27 -25.89
C LYS A 558 19.82 13.36 -25.04
N LEU A 559 20.39 14.55 -24.82
CA LEU A 559 21.71 14.77 -24.21
C LEU A 559 21.65 15.55 -22.91
N GLY A 560 20.45 15.73 -22.36
CA GLY A 560 20.30 16.31 -21.03
C GLY A 560 20.06 17.82 -21.03
N ALA A 561 20.14 18.48 -22.19
CA ALA A 561 19.87 19.92 -22.26
C ALA A 561 18.39 20.17 -22.01
N SER A 562 18.09 20.84 -20.88
CA SER A 562 16.72 21.11 -20.46
C SER A 562 16.34 22.58 -20.65
N THR A 563 15.12 22.83 -21.10
CA THR A 563 14.52 24.17 -21.15
C THR A 563 13.11 24.13 -20.57
N SER A 564 12.69 25.20 -19.90
CA SER A 564 11.32 25.37 -19.42
C SER A 564 10.58 26.35 -20.31
N ARG A 565 9.39 25.99 -20.78
CA ARG A 565 8.54 26.81 -21.64
C ARG A 565 7.24 27.16 -20.94
N TRP A 566 6.83 28.42 -21.12
CA TRP A 566 5.69 29.02 -20.46
C TRP A 566 4.59 29.16 -21.48
N PHE A 567 3.40 28.66 -21.14
CA PHE A 567 2.23 28.70 -22.00
C PHE A 567 1.03 29.22 -21.22
N SER A 568 0.03 29.75 -21.94
CA SER A 568 -1.29 29.96 -21.36
C SER A 568 -1.92 28.63 -20.95
N VAL A 569 -2.94 28.68 -20.08
CA VAL A 569 -3.66 27.47 -19.64
C VAL A 569 -4.34 26.77 -20.81
N GLU A 570 -4.83 27.52 -21.79
CA GLU A 570 -5.41 27.01 -23.04
C GLU A 570 -4.38 26.29 -23.91
N GLU A 571 -3.21 26.90 -24.14
CA GLU A 571 -2.12 26.30 -24.91
C GLU A 571 -1.57 25.04 -24.20
N GLY A 572 -1.44 25.06 -22.88
CA GLY A 572 -1.05 23.88 -22.09
C GLY A 572 -2.05 22.73 -22.21
N ARG A 573 -3.35 23.04 -22.29
CA ARG A 573 -4.41 22.06 -22.54
C ARG A 573 -4.34 21.51 -23.96
N GLU A 574 -4.03 22.35 -24.94
CA GLU A 574 -3.85 21.91 -26.33
C GLU A 574 -2.64 20.98 -26.49
N LEU A 575 -1.49 21.34 -25.90
CA LEU A 575 -0.28 20.51 -25.91
C LEU A 575 -0.54 19.12 -25.31
N THR A 576 -1.17 19.07 -24.15
CA THR A 576 -1.44 17.81 -23.44
C THR A 576 -2.50 16.97 -24.13
N GLU A 577 -3.50 17.57 -24.79
CA GLU A 577 -4.46 16.85 -25.62
C GLU A 577 -3.83 16.33 -26.93
N ALA A 578 -2.89 17.08 -27.52
CA ALA A 578 -2.11 16.61 -28.66
C ALA A 578 -1.27 15.38 -28.28
N LEU A 579 -0.57 15.44 -27.14
CA LEU A 579 0.19 14.32 -26.58
C LEU A 579 -0.71 13.09 -26.35
N ARG A 580 -1.88 13.29 -25.73
CA ARG A 580 -2.84 12.22 -25.48
C ARG A 580 -3.26 11.51 -26.76
N LYS A 581 -3.56 12.26 -27.82
CA LYS A 581 -3.98 11.70 -29.12
C LYS A 581 -2.85 10.91 -29.76
N ASP A 582 -1.65 11.47 -29.77
CA ASP A 582 -0.48 10.83 -30.35
C ASP A 582 -0.20 9.50 -29.65
N MET A 583 -0.07 9.50 -28.32
CA MET A 583 0.18 8.28 -27.52
C MET A 583 -0.92 7.22 -27.71
N ALA A 584 -2.19 7.61 -27.73
CA ALA A 584 -3.31 6.68 -27.91
C ALA A 584 -3.44 6.11 -29.34
N SER A 585 -2.85 6.80 -30.33
CA SER A 585 -2.85 6.37 -31.73
C SER A 585 -1.57 5.64 -32.15
N MET A 586 -0.51 5.78 -31.36
CA MET A 586 0.80 5.19 -31.63
C MET A 586 0.73 3.67 -31.54
N SER A 587 1.27 2.99 -32.55
CA SER A 587 1.46 1.55 -32.53
C SER A 587 2.75 1.16 -31.81
N VAL A 588 2.83 -0.11 -31.36
CA VAL A 588 4.05 -0.65 -30.74
C VAL A 588 5.25 -0.58 -31.70
N GLU A 589 5.05 -0.77 -32.99
CA GLU A 589 6.13 -0.68 -33.99
C GLU A 589 6.62 0.75 -34.20
N GLU A 590 5.72 1.74 -34.17
CA GLU A 590 6.09 3.15 -34.21
C GLU A 590 6.87 3.54 -32.95
N LEU A 591 6.45 3.08 -31.76
CA LEU A 591 7.16 3.33 -30.51
C LEU A 591 8.62 2.85 -30.57
N LYS A 592 8.87 1.66 -31.14
CA LYS A 592 10.20 1.04 -31.22
C LYS A 592 11.13 1.69 -32.24
N ASN A 593 10.57 2.10 -33.39
CA ASN A 593 11.36 2.47 -34.56
C ASN A 593 11.43 3.99 -34.83
N SER A 594 10.54 4.78 -34.24
CA SER A 594 10.52 6.23 -34.46
C SER A 594 11.72 6.93 -33.84
N GLU A 595 12.31 7.88 -34.58
CA GLU A 595 13.41 8.71 -34.07
C GLU A 595 12.98 9.46 -32.81
N PHE A 596 13.83 9.44 -31.78
CA PHE A 596 13.65 10.26 -30.58
C PHE A 596 13.66 11.74 -30.96
N TYR A 597 12.59 12.45 -30.63
CA TYR A 597 12.53 13.89 -30.79
C TYR A 597 13.04 14.55 -29.50
N CYS A 598 12.41 14.24 -28.37
CA CYS A 598 12.56 15.02 -27.15
C CYS A 598 11.88 14.37 -25.92
N GLU A 599 12.16 14.79 -24.69
CA GLU A 599 11.46 14.39 -23.46
C GLU A 599 10.60 15.56 -22.96
N LEU A 600 9.31 15.34 -22.73
CA LEU A 600 8.36 16.32 -22.19
C LEU A 600 7.89 15.86 -20.80
N GLU A 601 8.29 16.58 -19.75
CA GLU A 601 7.98 16.23 -18.34
C GLU A 601 8.25 14.74 -18.02
N GLY A 602 9.36 14.20 -18.50
CA GLY A 602 9.74 12.80 -18.30
C GLY A 602 9.17 11.81 -19.31
N GLN A 603 8.27 12.22 -20.21
CA GLN A 603 7.72 11.36 -21.26
C GLN A 603 8.49 11.48 -22.57
N THR A 604 8.83 10.35 -23.17
CA THR A 604 9.47 10.30 -24.49
C THR A 604 8.54 10.79 -25.58
N ILE A 605 8.99 11.74 -26.39
CA ILE A 605 8.34 12.19 -27.62
C ILE A 605 9.21 11.73 -28.78
N ASN A 606 8.62 11.02 -29.72
CA ASN A 606 9.28 10.54 -30.92
C ASN A 606 8.64 11.15 -32.18
N SER A 607 9.21 10.85 -33.34
CA SER A 607 8.70 11.32 -34.63
C SER A 607 7.28 10.85 -34.98
N ALA A 608 6.73 9.83 -34.31
CA ALA A 608 5.33 9.43 -34.47
C ALA A 608 4.35 10.35 -33.71
N CYS A 609 4.81 11.20 -32.80
CA CYS A 609 3.99 12.20 -32.11
C CYS A 609 3.69 13.42 -33.00
N VAL A 610 2.98 13.20 -34.10
CA VAL A 610 2.76 14.22 -35.15
C VAL A 610 2.04 15.46 -34.62
N ASN A 611 1.05 15.31 -33.74
CA ASN A 611 0.30 16.45 -33.22
C ASN A 611 1.11 17.27 -32.21
N THR A 612 1.87 16.60 -31.32
CA THR A 612 2.76 17.26 -30.35
C THR A 612 3.92 17.97 -31.06
N VAL A 613 4.55 17.32 -32.04
CA VAL A 613 5.64 17.93 -32.83
C VAL A 613 5.12 19.14 -33.60
N LYS A 614 3.93 19.04 -34.22
CA LYS A 614 3.29 20.18 -34.87
C LYS A 614 3.01 21.34 -33.92
N PHE A 615 2.53 21.05 -32.70
CA PHE A 615 2.34 22.10 -31.68
C PHE A 615 3.66 22.81 -31.36
N PHE A 616 4.76 22.07 -31.24
CA PHE A 616 6.09 22.66 -31.03
C PHE A 616 6.53 23.55 -32.20
N GLU A 617 6.27 23.15 -33.43
CA GLU A 617 6.55 23.96 -34.62
C GLU A 617 5.73 25.26 -34.64
N ASP A 618 4.42 25.16 -34.41
CA ASP A 618 3.47 26.29 -34.43
C ASP A 618 3.80 27.33 -33.34
N HIS A 619 4.36 26.91 -32.20
CA HIS A 619 4.76 27.78 -31.09
C HIS A 619 6.28 28.08 -31.04
N ASN A 620 7.02 27.72 -32.10
CA ASN A 620 8.47 27.93 -32.22
C ASN A 620 9.29 27.39 -31.03
N VAL A 621 8.87 26.24 -30.49
CA VAL A 621 9.54 25.52 -29.41
C VAL A 621 10.72 24.74 -30.00
N LYS A 622 11.85 25.44 -30.21
CA LYS A 622 13.12 24.83 -30.63
C LYS A 622 14.02 24.60 -29.43
N TYR A 623 14.59 23.40 -29.33
CA TYR A 623 15.49 23.07 -28.24
C TYR A 623 16.44 21.87 -28.46
N LYS A 624 16.49 21.28 -29.67
CA LYS A 624 17.41 20.18 -30.01
C LYS A 624 18.82 20.74 -30.25
N LYS A 625 19.82 20.37 -29.45
CA LYS A 625 21.23 20.57 -29.83
C LYS A 625 21.59 19.70 -31.02
N THR A 626 22.39 20.23 -31.95
CA THR A 626 22.90 19.45 -33.10
C THR A 626 24.18 18.70 -32.71
N SER A 627 24.40 17.52 -33.30
CA SER A 627 25.60 16.70 -33.09
C SER A 627 26.91 17.49 -33.29
N GLU A 628 26.90 18.47 -34.21
CA GLU A 628 27.99 19.42 -34.47
C GLU A 628 28.26 20.37 -33.28
N GLU A 629 27.22 21.04 -32.75
CA GLU A 629 27.35 21.93 -31.58
C GLU A 629 27.91 21.18 -30.36
N LEU A 630 27.68 19.87 -30.25
CA LEU A 630 28.12 19.04 -29.14
C LEU A 630 29.56 18.56 -29.28
N ALA A 631 29.97 18.18 -30.50
CA ALA A 631 31.37 17.86 -30.77
C ALA A 631 32.29 19.07 -30.47
N GLU A 632 31.76 20.29 -30.53
CA GLU A 632 32.45 21.50 -30.08
C GLU A 632 32.49 21.65 -28.55
N GLU A 633 31.44 21.26 -27.82
CA GLU A 633 31.37 21.38 -26.36
C GLU A 633 32.22 20.33 -25.62
N ILE A 634 32.42 19.14 -26.18
CA ILE A 634 33.16 18.03 -25.52
C ILE A 634 34.66 18.37 -25.37
N ASP A 635 35.19 19.24 -26.22
CA ASP A 635 36.58 19.71 -26.24
C ASP A 635 36.93 20.67 -25.06
N THR A 636 36.03 20.79 -24.07
CA THR A 636 36.19 21.66 -22.90
C THR A 636 36.34 20.86 -21.60
N TYR A 637 37.17 21.36 -20.68
CA TYR A 637 37.59 20.71 -19.41
C TYR A 637 36.45 20.25 -18.46
N SER A 638 35.18 20.54 -18.76
CA SER A 638 34.03 20.32 -17.87
C SER A 638 33.10 19.18 -18.27
N ASN A 639 33.22 18.61 -19.48
CA ASN A 639 32.26 17.62 -19.98
C ASN A 639 32.80 16.19 -19.87
N TYR A 640 31.96 15.29 -19.36
CA TYR A 640 32.29 13.88 -19.18
C TYR A 640 31.77 13.06 -20.36
N LEU A 641 32.65 12.33 -21.05
CA LEU A 641 32.28 11.34 -22.07
C LEU A 641 32.90 9.98 -21.75
N MET A 642 32.08 8.94 -21.69
CA MET A 642 32.48 7.55 -21.53
C MET A 642 31.79 6.70 -22.59
N ILE A 643 32.56 5.98 -23.39
CA ILE A 643 32.03 4.95 -24.29
C ILE A 643 32.36 3.60 -23.69
N THR A 644 31.36 2.74 -23.56
CA THR A 644 31.53 1.40 -23.04
C THR A 644 31.06 0.37 -24.06
N ARG A 645 31.99 -0.48 -24.53
CA ARG A 645 31.76 -1.54 -25.53
C ARG A 645 31.83 -2.93 -24.90
N ASN A 646 31.41 -3.97 -25.63
CA ASN A 646 31.40 -5.36 -25.18
C ASN A 646 30.66 -5.56 -23.84
N ILE A 647 29.50 -4.92 -23.73
CA ILE A 647 28.66 -4.98 -22.53
C ILE A 647 27.93 -6.32 -22.53
N GLU A 648 27.98 -7.02 -21.40
CA GLU A 648 27.14 -8.17 -21.14
C GLU A 648 26.15 -7.81 -20.03
N TYR A 649 24.87 -7.70 -20.40
CA TYR A 649 23.81 -7.53 -19.42
C TYR A 649 23.53 -8.86 -18.74
N VAL A 650 23.44 -8.82 -17.42
CA VAL A 650 23.32 -9.99 -16.59
C VAL A 650 22.24 -9.82 -15.54
N PHE A 651 21.55 -10.92 -15.23
CA PHE A 651 20.55 -10.97 -14.19
C PHE A 651 20.84 -12.12 -13.20
N PRO A 652 20.75 -11.88 -11.88
CA PRO A 652 20.99 -12.91 -10.88
C PRO A 652 19.90 -13.99 -10.88
N ILE A 653 20.26 -15.23 -11.22
CA ILE A 653 19.28 -16.32 -11.38
C ILE A 653 18.55 -16.66 -10.07
N VAL A 654 19.13 -16.32 -8.93
CA VAL A 654 18.54 -16.53 -7.59
C VAL A 654 17.22 -15.76 -7.42
N LEU A 655 17.02 -14.63 -8.09
CA LEU A 655 15.76 -13.87 -8.01
C LEU A 655 14.60 -14.53 -8.77
N ILE A 656 14.91 -15.48 -9.66
CA ILE A 656 13.91 -16.29 -10.37
C ILE A 656 13.77 -17.66 -9.69
N LYS A 657 14.87 -18.38 -9.47
CA LYS A 657 14.84 -19.79 -9.00
C LYS A 657 14.95 -19.96 -7.48
N GLY A 658 15.42 -18.93 -6.77
CA GLY A 658 15.75 -18.95 -5.36
C GLY A 658 14.64 -18.36 -4.49
N ALA A 659 14.58 -17.03 -4.42
CA ALA A 659 13.57 -16.28 -3.68
C ALA A 659 13.50 -14.84 -4.22
N ASN A 660 12.33 -14.21 -4.14
CA ASN A 660 12.10 -12.86 -4.64
C ASN A 660 11.44 -12.03 -3.53
N TYR A 661 12.30 -11.45 -2.69
CA TYR A 661 11.94 -10.73 -1.47
C TYR A 661 11.52 -9.29 -1.76
N GLU A 662 10.70 -8.73 -0.87
CA GLU A 662 10.29 -7.32 -0.94
C GLU A 662 11.48 -6.35 -0.85
N ASN A 663 12.54 -6.75 -0.12
CA ASN A 663 13.84 -6.10 -0.11
C ASN A 663 14.95 -7.10 -0.48
N TYR A 664 15.73 -6.77 -1.51
CA TYR A 664 16.89 -7.56 -1.93
C TYR A 664 17.90 -7.83 -0.79
N TYR A 665 17.99 -6.94 0.20
CA TYR A 665 18.85 -7.09 1.37
C TYR A 665 18.46 -8.26 2.29
N ASP A 666 17.21 -8.74 2.23
CA ASP A 666 16.73 -9.84 3.06
C ASP A 666 17.24 -11.22 2.57
N LEU A 667 17.70 -11.33 1.32
CA LEU A 667 18.36 -12.53 0.78
C LEU A 667 19.60 -12.96 1.59
N TYR A 668 20.22 -12.02 2.31
CA TYR A 668 21.50 -12.23 3.00
C TYR A 668 21.35 -12.35 4.53
N THR A 669 20.14 -12.14 5.07
CA THR A 669 19.86 -12.22 6.51
C THR A 669 19.09 -13.49 6.90
N ASP A 670 18.50 -14.20 5.95
CA ASP A 670 17.69 -15.39 6.20
C ASP A 670 18.51 -16.70 6.39
N ASN A 671 17.98 -17.59 7.24
CA ASN A 671 18.56 -18.92 7.53
C ASN A 671 18.47 -19.91 6.36
N ASP A 672 17.88 -19.54 5.22
CA ASP A 672 17.84 -20.36 3.99
C ASP A 672 19.14 -20.29 3.17
N ALA A 673 20.25 -20.14 3.90
CA ALA A 673 21.61 -20.08 3.38
C ALA A 673 21.98 -21.29 2.50
N ASN A 674 21.28 -22.42 2.56
CA ASN A 674 21.59 -23.58 1.71
C ASN A 674 20.92 -23.54 0.33
N TYR A 675 19.74 -22.94 0.18
CA TYR A 675 19.05 -22.84 -1.12
C TYR A 675 19.57 -21.64 -1.91
N VAL A 676 19.74 -20.50 -1.23
CA VAL A 676 20.32 -19.28 -1.80
C VAL A 676 21.79 -19.51 -2.22
N LYS A 677 22.58 -20.33 -1.49
CA LYS A 677 23.97 -20.69 -1.87
C LYS A 677 24.10 -21.41 -3.21
N ASN A 678 23.10 -22.17 -3.63
CA ASN A 678 23.18 -22.93 -4.90
C ASN A 678 23.09 -22.02 -6.14
N TYR A 679 22.54 -20.81 -5.96
CA TYR A 679 22.32 -19.82 -7.01
C TYR A 679 23.08 -18.50 -6.77
N LEU A 680 23.63 -18.29 -5.58
CA LEU A 680 24.56 -17.20 -5.28
C LEU A 680 25.73 -17.23 -6.27
N GLY A 681 26.01 -16.07 -6.88
CA GLY A 681 27.09 -15.91 -7.85
C GLY A 681 26.80 -16.46 -9.26
N LYS A 682 25.59 -16.95 -9.52
CA LYS A 682 25.16 -17.38 -10.86
C LYS A 682 24.29 -16.33 -11.53
N TYR A 683 24.73 -15.91 -12.71
CA TYR A 683 24.05 -14.90 -13.51
C TYR A 683 23.70 -15.50 -14.86
N TYR A 684 22.52 -15.18 -15.38
CA TYR A 684 22.22 -15.47 -16.78
C TYR A 684 22.32 -14.20 -17.59
N LYS A 685 22.76 -14.37 -18.83
CA LYS A 685 23.00 -13.33 -19.80
C LYS A 685 21.69 -12.93 -20.47
N LEU A 686 21.55 -11.64 -20.72
CA LEU A 686 20.42 -11.06 -21.42
C LEU A 686 20.83 -10.69 -22.84
N ASP A 687 19.98 -11.06 -23.80
CA ASP A 687 20.18 -10.73 -25.21
C ASP A 687 19.63 -9.34 -25.56
N SER A 688 18.64 -8.87 -24.81
CA SER A 688 18.02 -7.56 -24.98
C SER A 688 17.73 -6.90 -23.65
N ILE A 689 17.56 -5.57 -23.66
CA ILE A 689 17.16 -4.79 -22.48
C ILE A 689 16.04 -3.81 -22.80
N LEU A 690 15.38 -3.33 -21.77
CA LEU A 690 14.45 -2.18 -21.81
C LEU A 690 15.05 -1.08 -20.95
N SER A 691 15.43 0.04 -21.56
CA SER A 691 15.86 1.25 -20.85
C SER A 691 15.11 2.46 -21.34
N LEU A 692 14.49 3.16 -20.40
CA LEU A 692 13.68 4.36 -20.64
C LEU A 692 14.29 5.59 -19.95
N ASN A 693 15.43 5.40 -19.26
CA ASN A 693 16.04 6.46 -18.50
C ASN A 693 17.09 7.17 -19.33
N THR A 694 16.83 8.45 -19.59
CA THR A 694 17.82 9.34 -20.17
C THR A 694 18.92 9.70 -19.18
N ARG A 695 18.74 9.45 -17.87
CA ARG A 695 19.70 9.80 -16.81
C ARG A 695 20.54 8.62 -16.34
N ARG A 696 21.83 8.89 -16.09
CA ARG A 696 22.75 7.99 -15.39
C ARG A 696 22.86 8.42 -13.93
N ARG A 697 22.70 7.50 -12.98
CA ARG A 697 23.22 7.70 -11.60
C ARG A 697 24.74 7.57 -11.62
N SER A 698 25.44 8.56 -12.16
CA SER A 698 26.91 8.54 -12.11
C SER A 698 27.39 8.89 -10.71
N GLY A 699 28.17 8.00 -10.11
CA GLY A 699 29.13 8.38 -9.07
C GLY A 699 30.01 9.50 -9.61
N SER A 700 30.19 10.55 -8.82
CA SER A 700 31.03 11.70 -9.17
C SER A 700 32.45 11.22 -9.50
N MET A 701 32.96 11.49 -10.70
CA MET A 701 34.41 11.46 -10.90
C MET A 701 35.07 12.51 -10.02
N GLY A 702 36.12 12.11 -9.31
CA GLY A 702 37.06 13.03 -8.70
C GLY A 702 37.72 13.88 -9.79
N TYR A 703 37.38 15.16 -9.82
CA TYR A 703 37.61 16.13 -10.90
C TYR A 703 39.07 16.45 -11.31
N ASN A 704 40.08 15.68 -10.95
CA ASN A 704 41.37 16.31 -10.71
C ASN A 704 42.52 16.19 -11.73
N ASP A 705 42.53 15.36 -12.78
CA ASP A 705 43.80 15.24 -13.57
C ASP A 705 43.72 14.83 -15.07
N LYS A 706 42.55 14.80 -15.73
CA LYS A 706 42.43 14.24 -17.10
C LYS A 706 41.58 15.10 -18.06
N HIS A 707 42.04 15.29 -19.31
CA HIS A 707 41.28 15.95 -20.39
C HIS A 707 41.24 15.06 -21.64
N ILE A 708 40.15 15.16 -22.42
CA ILE A 708 39.94 14.43 -23.69
C ILE A 708 40.15 15.42 -24.84
N GLU A 709 40.97 15.06 -25.83
CA GLU A 709 41.12 15.76 -27.10
C GLU A 709 40.48 14.91 -28.21
N ILE A 710 39.72 15.55 -29.10
CA ILE A 710 39.06 14.88 -30.22
C ILE A 710 39.81 15.19 -31.51
N GLU A 711 40.43 14.18 -32.12
CA GLU A 711 41.16 14.29 -33.39
C GLU A 711 40.24 14.34 -34.62
N ASP A 712 39.12 13.60 -34.57
CA ASP A 712 38.10 13.59 -35.64
C ASP A 712 36.70 13.83 -35.07
N LYS A 713 36.25 15.08 -35.18
CA LYS A 713 34.93 15.51 -34.72
C LYS A 713 33.79 14.81 -35.46
N LYS A 714 33.98 14.46 -36.74
CA LYS A 714 32.93 13.78 -37.54
C LYS A 714 32.67 12.36 -37.05
N ALA A 715 33.68 11.69 -36.52
CA ALA A 715 33.51 10.38 -35.92
C ALA A 715 32.66 10.44 -34.64
N ILE A 716 32.82 11.51 -33.84
CA ILE A 716 32.01 11.75 -32.64
C ILE A 716 30.58 12.18 -33.00
N GLU A 717 30.40 13.02 -34.02
CA GLU A 717 29.08 13.39 -34.54
C GLU A 717 28.30 12.15 -34.99
N ALA A 718 28.93 11.29 -35.80
CA ALA A 718 28.32 10.05 -36.27
C ALA A 718 27.93 9.11 -35.13
N LEU A 719 28.73 9.08 -34.05
CA LEU A 719 28.42 8.32 -32.84
C LEU A 719 27.14 8.84 -32.16
N PHE A 720 27.02 10.15 -31.95
CA PHE A 720 25.84 10.73 -31.31
C PHE A 720 24.59 10.63 -32.19
N ASP A 721 24.74 10.62 -33.52
CA ASP A 721 23.61 10.45 -34.45
C ASP A 721 22.95 9.08 -34.30
N ILE A 722 23.74 8.01 -34.17
CA ILE A 722 23.22 6.64 -33.98
C ILE A 722 22.83 6.34 -32.52
N ALA A 723 23.27 7.16 -31.56
CA ALA A 723 23.00 6.97 -30.15
C ALA A 723 21.56 7.37 -29.80
N VAL A 724 20.85 6.47 -29.12
CA VAL A 724 19.46 6.66 -28.69
C VAL A 724 19.35 6.69 -27.16
N PRO A 725 18.50 7.54 -26.59
CA PRO A 725 18.32 7.62 -25.13
C PRO A 725 17.34 6.56 -24.60
N VAL A 726 16.66 5.83 -25.48
CA VAL A 726 15.60 4.86 -25.15
C VAL A 726 15.82 3.58 -25.95
N ILE A 727 15.71 2.43 -25.28
CA ILE A 727 15.82 1.08 -25.85
C ILE A 727 14.60 0.26 -25.43
N THR A 728 14.00 -0.46 -26.38
CA THR A 728 12.70 -1.14 -26.20
C THR A 728 12.76 -2.63 -26.57
N GLY A 729 13.57 -3.39 -25.81
CA GLY A 729 13.76 -4.83 -26.02
C GLY A 729 14.69 -5.12 -27.18
N GLU A 730 15.80 -4.38 -27.26
CA GLU A 730 16.79 -4.51 -28.33
C GLU A 730 18.16 -4.82 -27.72
N LYS A 731 19.01 -5.43 -28.53
CA LYS A 731 20.39 -5.71 -28.16
C LYS A 731 21.24 -4.45 -28.26
N VAL A 732 22.03 -4.18 -27.23
CA VAL A 732 22.90 -3.01 -27.14
C VAL A 732 24.35 -3.41 -27.41
N LEU A 733 25.00 -2.69 -28.32
CA LEU A 733 26.43 -2.86 -28.63
C LEU A 733 27.33 -2.04 -27.70
N ALA A 734 26.89 -0.83 -27.37
CA ALA A 734 27.63 0.10 -26.54
C ALA A 734 26.71 1.04 -25.75
N GLU A 735 27.16 1.43 -24.56
CA GLU A 735 26.60 2.52 -23.76
C GLU A 735 27.48 3.75 -23.87
N ILE A 736 26.87 4.93 -23.99
CA ILE A 736 27.55 6.21 -23.93
C ILE A 736 27.06 6.95 -22.68
N GLY A 737 27.97 7.21 -21.75
CA GLY A 737 27.74 8.17 -20.68
C GLY A 737 28.19 9.55 -21.13
N TYR A 738 27.28 10.52 -21.13
CA TYR A 738 27.60 11.92 -21.38
C TYR A 738 27.05 12.77 -20.24
N ASN A 739 27.92 13.38 -19.42
CA ASN A 739 27.51 14.09 -18.19
C ASN A 739 26.58 13.23 -17.31
N ASP A 740 25.35 13.67 -17.07
CA ASP A 740 24.32 12.96 -16.31
C ASP A 740 23.41 12.09 -17.18
N VAL A 741 23.74 11.91 -18.47
CA VAL A 741 22.93 11.18 -19.46
C VAL A 741 23.51 9.83 -19.83
N ALA A 742 22.63 8.86 -20.04
CA ALA A 742 22.93 7.57 -20.63
C ALA A 742 22.30 7.45 -22.02
N LEU A 743 23.10 7.08 -23.02
CA LEU A 743 22.66 6.73 -24.37
C LEU A 743 23.10 5.31 -24.70
N TYR A 744 22.45 4.73 -25.69
CA TYR A 744 22.65 3.36 -26.11
C TYR A 744 22.83 3.31 -27.63
N ILE A 745 23.69 2.40 -28.09
CA ILE A 745 23.84 2.08 -29.51
C ILE A 745 23.29 0.70 -29.76
N LYS A 746 22.30 0.61 -30.66
CA LYS A 746 21.65 -0.65 -31.06
C LYS A 746 22.59 -1.53 -31.88
N ASP A 747 22.40 -2.85 -31.80
CA ASP A 747 23.07 -3.85 -32.64
C ASP A 747 22.54 -3.84 -34.08
N GLU A 748 22.96 -2.82 -34.84
CA GLU A 748 22.63 -2.66 -36.25
C GLU A 748 23.90 -2.73 -37.14
N PRO A 749 23.77 -3.19 -38.40
CA PRO A 749 24.89 -3.28 -39.32
C PRO A 749 25.59 -1.93 -39.52
N GLY A 750 26.91 -1.88 -39.29
CA GLY A 750 27.74 -0.68 -39.46
C GLY A 750 27.96 0.11 -38.16
N ASN A 751 27.14 -0.07 -37.13
CA ASN A 751 27.30 0.65 -35.86
C ASN A 751 28.62 0.30 -35.15
N SER A 752 29.10 -0.95 -35.26
CA SER A 752 30.40 -1.35 -34.71
C SER A 752 31.57 -0.57 -35.32
N GLU A 753 31.54 -0.28 -36.62
CA GLU A 753 32.59 0.49 -37.30
C GLU A 753 32.56 1.96 -36.85
N ILE A 754 31.36 2.53 -36.67
CA ILE A 754 31.18 3.89 -36.15
C ILE A 754 31.73 4.01 -34.73
N ILE A 755 31.47 3.02 -33.86
CA ILE A 755 32.02 2.98 -32.50
C ILE A 755 33.56 2.95 -32.52
N GLU A 756 34.17 2.08 -33.33
CA GLU A 756 35.63 1.99 -33.42
C GLU A 756 36.26 3.28 -33.95
N ASN A 757 35.65 3.90 -34.97
CA ASN A 757 36.12 5.19 -35.50
C ASN A 757 36.06 6.29 -34.44
N ALA A 758 34.97 6.35 -33.65
CA ALA A 758 34.83 7.32 -32.58
C ALA A 758 35.84 7.11 -31.44
N ILE A 759 36.12 5.86 -31.06
CA ILE A 759 37.15 5.53 -30.06
C ILE A 759 38.54 5.93 -30.55
N ASN A 760 38.87 5.62 -31.80
CA ASN A 760 40.16 5.98 -32.41
C ASN A 760 40.33 7.49 -32.56
N ALA A 761 39.23 8.24 -32.63
CA ALA A 761 39.24 9.70 -32.73
C ALA A 761 39.44 10.41 -31.38
N MET A 762 39.47 9.71 -30.24
CA MET A 762 39.65 10.31 -28.91
C MET A 762 41.03 10.02 -28.33
N LYS A 763 41.67 11.06 -27.77
CA LYS A 763 42.91 10.96 -27.01
C LYS A 763 42.73 11.46 -25.58
N ILE A 764 43.32 10.76 -24.62
CA ILE A 764 43.23 11.12 -23.20
C ILE A 764 44.60 11.58 -22.72
N TYR A 765 44.64 12.77 -22.13
CA TYR A 765 45.84 13.31 -21.54
C TYR A 765 45.68 13.44 -20.03
N THR A 766 46.72 13.03 -19.30
CA THR A 766 46.86 13.34 -17.87
C THR A 766 47.91 14.43 -17.67
N ASN A 767 47.99 14.98 -16.46
CA ASN A 767 49.13 15.83 -16.04
C ASN A 767 50.52 15.16 -16.17
N SER A 768 50.60 13.87 -16.54
CA SER A 768 51.83 13.08 -16.70
C SER A 768 52.10 12.55 -18.12
N GLY A 769 51.25 12.84 -19.12
CA GLY A 769 51.46 12.46 -20.53
C GLY A 769 50.21 11.93 -21.25
N GLU A 770 50.38 11.52 -22.51
CA GLU A 770 49.35 10.88 -23.35
C GLU A 770 49.10 9.43 -22.89
N TYR A 771 47.85 9.04 -22.71
CA TYR A 771 47.42 7.67 -22.42
C TYR A 771 46.77 7.06 -23.66
N SER A 772 47.04 5.76 -23.92
CA SER A 772 46.43 5.05 -25.06
C SER A 772 44.91 5.03 -24.96
N SER A 773 44.23 5.30 -26.08
CA SER A 773 42.77 5.28 -26.24
C SER A 773 42.15 3.89 -26.08
N ASP A 774 42.95 2.82 -26.06
CA ASP A 774 42.50 1.45 -25.76
C ASP A 774 41.93 1.29 -24.33
N TYR A 775 42.20 2.26 -23.45
CA TYR A 775 41.78 2.27 -22.04
C TYR A 775 40.77 3.40 -21.76
N ILE A 776 39.58 3.33 -22.37
CA ILE A 776 38.42 4.10 -21.89
C ILE A 776 37.77 3.29 -20.75
N GLU A 777 38.50 3.15 -19.65
CA GLU A 777 37.99 2.65 -18.38
C GLU A 777 38.26 3.69 -17.29
N PHE A 778 37.20 4.13 -16.62
CA PHE A 778 37.36 5.01 -15.47
C PHE A 778 36.59 4.45 -14.28
N ARG A 779 37.34 4.35 -13.17
CA ARG A 779 36.88 4.07 -11.79
C ARG A 779 35.82 5.04 -11.30
#